data_AF-A0A936EA15-F1
#
_entry.id   AF-A0A936EA15-F1
#
_cell.length_a   1.000
_cell.length_b   1.000
_cell.length_c   1.000
_cell.angle_alpha   90.00
_cell.angle_beta   90.00
_cell.angle_gamma   90.00
#
_symmetry.space_group_name_H-M   'P 1'
#
loop_
_entity.id
_entity.type
_entity.pdbx_description
1 polymer ?
#
loop_
_entity_poly.entity_id
_entity_poly.type
_entity_poly.pdbx_seq_one_letter_code
_entity_poly.pdbx_strand_id
1 'polypeptide(L)'
;MRPASLAAINAARGARRAAILVTDLADGTDRVIVEGDRVDGALGDAVGVAFRSGKSGIAEIDNRRLFLNVHVPPPRLVVIGAVHISQALAPMARIAGYAMEIIDPRTAFATPERFPDVALTADWPETVLAVRPLDAYCALAAVTHDPKIDDFAISAALAAGCFYVGALGSRKTHARRLDRLRASGVSETALARIRAPIGLAIGAASPAEIAVATLAQMIEAFSDPAALAAGRAMKFGPLPVAQAVGAYLAHATEVGAERFRKGRRLSSDDATALAKAGIATIIVARLDEGDVGEDEAATRLANALAAPGMERKPASTGRVNIHAVHPGVFSAKRAAVDAINGLDPGVTLATLADHTRVDAGQMVATVKVIPFAVADSVITRAEALGAAVLALNAFRPHRVGLVQTRLPGVRESVLDKTARVIAGRLARSNSVVSREIRCAHDETAVALALGALSDDADMTIVFGASAVTDPDDVIPAAIRIAGGVVERVGMPVDPGNLLVLGNIAGKRVIGAPGCARSPKENGFDWVLDRLLAGLDVSSATIAGMGVGGLLMEIPMRPSPRERAEPAARPMIAAIVLAAGRSSRMGGPNKLLATFDGVPLVRRTVERVAAGSFDRVVVVTGHQAGAVEAALSGTRVALAHNPAYADGIASSLRAGLRAAGDADAVMIVLADMPSLATADFDRLIAVWRAAPHAVVRAASGGKRGNPVVLPRTLFAGIERLEGDTGARNLLDSVSAEIVDVEIGPAAIIDVDTPDALASAGGQTIE
;
A
#
# COMPACT_ATOMS: atom_id res chain seq x y z
N MET A 1 -3.18 17.15 -37.62
CA MET A 1 -4.46 17.86 -37.50
C MET A 1 -4.88 18.35 -38.88
N ARG A 2 -6.10 18.04 -39.32
CA ARG A 2 -6.64 18.48 -40.61
C ARG A 2 -6.95 19.99 -40.58
N PRO A 3 -6.78 20.75 -41.68
CA PRO A 3 -7.08 22.18 -41.73
C PRO A 3 -8.51 22.54 -41.30
N ALA A 4 -9.49 21.70 -41.65
CA ALA A 4 -10.88 21.87 -41.24
C ALA A 4 -11.06 21.77 -39.71
N SER A 5 -10.36 20.81 -39.07
CA SER A 5 -10.38 20.62 -37.62
C SER A 5 -9.74 21.82 -36.90
N LEU A 6 -8.64 22.36 -37.44
CA LEU A 6 -8.01 23.57 -36.91
C LEU A 6 -8.94 24.79 -37.02
N ALA A 7 -9.63 24.96 -38.16
CA ALA A 7 -10.59 26.04 -38.36
C ALA A 7 -11.76 25.96 -37.36
N ALA A 8 -12.30 24.75 -37.12
CA ALA A 8 -13.37 24.53 -36.15
C ALA A 8 -12.93 24.82 -34.70
N ILE A 9 -11.72 24.42 -34.31
CA ILE A 9 -11.17 24.74 -32.99
C ILE A 9 -10.98 26.25 -32.84
N ASN A 10 -10.46 26.93 -33.86
CA ASN A 10 -10.29 28.39 -33.82
C ASN A 10 -11.62 29.13 -33.74
N ALA A 11 -12.65 28.65 -34.44
CA ALA A 11 -14.01 29.19 -34.35
C ALA A 11 -14.60 28.99 -32.94
N ALA A 12 -14.47 27.79 -32.37
CA ALA A 12 -14.90 27.50 -30.99
C ALA A 12 -14.16 28.37 -29.97
N ARG A 13 -12.84 28.56 -30.14
CA ARG A 13 -12.02 29.45 -29.31
C ARG A 13 -12.47 30.90 -29.39
N GLY A 14 -12.74 31.40 -30.60
CA GLY A 14 -13.26 32.76 -30.81
C GLY A 14 -14.64 32.96 -30.17
N ALA A 15 -15.49 31.93 -30.21
CA ALA A 15 -16.81 31.91 -29.59
C ALA A 15 -16.79 31.56 -28.08
N ARG A 16 -15.61 31.34 -27.48
CA ARG A 16 -15.46 30.88 -26.08
C ARG A 16 -16.31 29.65 -25.76
N ARG A 17 -16.37 28.68 -26.68
CA ARG A 17 -17.00 27.37 -26.48
C ARG A 17 -15.93 26.30 -26.32
N ALA A 18 -16.15 25.34 -25.43
CA ALA A 18 -15.23 24.21 -25.35
C ALA A 18 -15.32 23.32 -26.58
N ALA A 19 -14.18 22.75 -26.96
CA ALA A 19 -14.09 21.79 -28.06
C ALA A 19 -13.12 20.66 -27.71
N ILE A 20 -13.37 19.47 -28.22
CA ILE A 20 -12.47 18.31 -28.13
C ILE A 20 -12.08 17.90 -29.53
N LEU A 21 -10.79 17.85 -29.79
CA LEU A 21 -10.25 17.18 -30.96
C LEU A 21 -10.04 15.72 -30.63
N VAL A 22 -10.89 14.85 -31.16
CA VAL A 22 -10.73 13.41 -31.10
C VAL A 22 -9.80 12.99 -32.21
N THR A 23 -8.68 12.36 -31.87
CA THR A 23 -7.72 11.81 -32.84
C THR A 23 -7.63 10.31 -32.66
N ASP A 24 -7.86 9.55 -33.72
CA ASP A 24 -7.56 8.12 -33.70
C ASP A 24 -6.05 7.90 -33.81
N LEU A 25 -5.48 7.17 -32.85
CA LEU A 25 -4.03 6.95 -32.78
C LEU A 25 -3.51 5.89 -33.78
N ALA A 26 -4.40 5.09 -34.39
CA ALA A 26 -4.02 4.08 -35.38
C ALA A 26 -3.85 4.66 -36.79
N ASP A 27 -4.74 5.56 -37.22
CA ASP A 27 -4.73 6.11 -38.58
C ASP A 27 -4.54 7.65 -38.64
N GLY A 28 -4.52 8.32 -37.49
CA GLY A 28 -4.33 9.78 -37.41
C GLY A 28 -5.54 10.59 -37.87
N THR A 29 -6.69 9.94 -38.15
CA THR A 29 -7.92 10.65 -38.47
C THR A 29 -8.40 11.44 -37.26
N ASP A 30 -8.87 12.67 -37.49
CA ASP A 30 -9.32 13.55 -36.42
C ASP A 30 -10.75 14.03 -36.62
N ARG A 31 -11.45 14.42 -35.57
CA ARG A 31 -12.74 15.13 -35.65
C ARG A 31 -12.88 16.07 -34.46
N VAL A 32 -13.52 17.20 -34.68
CA VAL A 32 -13.81 18.17 -33.62
C VAL A 32 -15.22 17.95 -33.13
N ILE A 33 -15.38 17.90 -31.81
CA ILE A 33 -16.67 17.88 -31.12
C ILE A 33 -16.73 19.17 -30.32
N VAL A 34 -17.74 19.99 -30.53
CA VAL A 34 -17.95 21.22 -29.78
C VAL A 34 -18.95 20.95 -28.66
N GLU A 35 -18.81 21.65 -27.54
CA GLU A 35 -19.74 21.60 -26.42
C GLU A 35 -21.19 21.82 -26.90
N GLY A 36 -22.07 20.87 -26.60
CA GLY A 36 -23.46 20.82 -27.06
C GLY A 36 -23.72 19.91 -28.27
N ASP A 37 -22.68 19.42 -28.94
CA ASP A 37 -22.82 18.44 -30.01
C ASP A 37 -23.29 17.09 -29.44
N ARG A 38 -24.27 16.47 -30.11
CA ARG A 38 -24.75 15.14 -29.72
C ARG A 38 -23.76 14.08 -30.20
N VAL A 39 -23.27 13.29 -29.25
CA VAL A 39 -22.37 12.15 -29.50
C VAL A 39 -22.92 10.97 -28.72
N ASP A 40 -23.34 9.93 -29.43
CA ASP A 40 -23.94 8.75 -28.81
C ASP A 40 -22.88 7.67 -28.52
N GLY A 41 -23.22 6.70 -27.66
CA GLY A 41 -22.38 5.54 -27.32
C GLY A 41 -21.20 5.85 -26.41
N ALA A 42 -20.26 4.89 -26.30
CA ALA A 42 -19.10 4.97 -25.40
C ALA A 42 -18.19 6.19 -25.67
N LEU A 43 -18.16 6.69 -26.91
CA LEU A 43 -17.47 7.92 -27.25
C LEU A 43 -18.17 9.16 -26.67
N GLY A 44 -19.50 9.17 -26.62
CA GLY A 44 -20.28 10.20 -25.95
C GLY A 44 -19.96 10.28 -24.46
N ASP A 45 -19.87 9.14 -23.79
CA ASP A 45 -19.52 9.06 -22.37
C ASP A 45 -18.12 9.61 -22.09
N ALA A 46 -17.13 9.17 -22.88
CA ALA A 46 -15.73 9.61 -22.76
C ALA A 46 -15.57 11.11 -23.05
N VAL A 47 -16.24 11.62 -24.09
CA VAL A 47 -16.29 13.05 -24.43
C VAL A 47 -16.95 13.85 -23.31
N GLY A 48 -18.05 13.34 -22.74
CA GLY A 48 -18.71 13.97 -21.60
C GLY A 48 -17.80 14.07 -20.36
N VAL A 49 -17.04 13.01 -20.06
CA VAL A 49 -16.04 13.02 -18.98
C VAL A 49 -14.91 14.01 -19.28
N ALA A 50 -14.41 14.04 -20.51
CA ALA A 50 -13.33 14.91 -20.93
C ALA A 50 -13.74 16.41 -20.90
N PHE A 51 -14.95 16.75 -21.34
CA PHE A 51 -15.50 18.11 -21.21
C PHE A 51 -15.65 18.52 -19.76
N ARG A 52 -16.20 17.64 -18.90
CA ARG A 52 -16.31 17.93 -17.46
C ARG A 52 -14.94 18.12 -16.84
N SER A 53 -14.01 17.20 -17.04
CA SER A 53 -12.70 17.27 -16.39
C SER A 53 -11.77 18.37 -16.92
N GLY A 54 -12.01 18.86 -18.14
CA GLY A 54 -11.12 19.80 -18.83
C GLY A 54 -9.76 19.21 -19.20
N LYS A 55 -9.55 17.90 -19.02
CA LYS A 55 -8.25 17.23 -19.18
C LYS A 55 -8.20 16.42 -20.47
N SER A 56 -7.12 16.60 -21.23
CA SER A 56 -6.80 15.74 -22.37
C SER A 56 -6.38 14.34 -21.92
N GLY A 57 -6.73 13.31 -22.69
CA GLY A 57 -6.44 11.93 -22.31
C GLY A 57 -6.69 10.91 -23.43
N ILE A 58 -6.37 9.65 -23.17
CA ILE A 58 -6.61 8.54 -24.09
C ILE A 58 -7.86 7.79 -23.61
N ALA A 59 -8.78 7.50 -24.54
CA ALA A 59 -9.95 6.67 -24.33
C ALA A 59 -9.86 5.42 -25.23
N GLU A 60 -10.10 4.24 -24.65
CA GLU A 60 -10.19 2.98 -25.40
C GLU A 60 -11.66 2.65 -25.64
N ILE A 61 -12.09 2.74 -26.90
CA ILE A 61 -13.49 2.58 -27.31
C ILE A 61 -13.53 1.67 -28.53
N ASP A 62 -14.31 0.60 -28.48
CA ASP A 62 -14.51 -0.34 -29.60
C ASP A 62 -13.19 -0.87 -30.21
N ASN A 63 -12.21 -1.23 -29.36
CA ASN A 63 -10.84 -1.62 -29.73
C ASN A 63 -10.02 -0.54 -30.48
N ARG A 64 -10.47 0.73 -30.46
CA ARG A 64 -9.73 1.88 -30.99
C ARG A 64 -9.17 2.70 -29.82
N ARG A 65 -7.95 3.21 -29.98
CA ARG A 65 -7.32 4.13 -29.04
C ARG A 65 -7.49 5.55 -29.55
N LEU A 66 -8.36 6.31 -28.90
CA LEU A 66 -8.69 7.68 -29.28
C LEU A 66 -8.03 8.64 -28.30
N PHE A 67 -7.26 9.61 -28.80
CA PHE A 67 -6.76 10.72 -28.01
C PHE A 67 -7.77 11.88 -28.05
N LEU A 68 -8.28 12.25 -26.88
CA LEU A 68 -9.20 13.36 -26.68
C LEU A 68 -8.37 14.58 -26.26
N ASN A 69 -8.11 15.49 -27.20
CA ASN A 69 -7.42 16.74 -26.91
C ASN A 69 -8.43 17.84 -26.58
N VAL A 70 -8.52 18.21 -25.31
CA VAL A 70 -9.53 19.12 -24.77
C VAL A 70 -9.06 20.57 -24.86
N HIS A 71 -9.89 21.41 -25.46
CA HIS A 71 -9.70 22.85 -25.61
C HIS A 71 -10.85 23.58 -24.91
N VAL A 72 -10.63 24.00 -23.66
CA VAL A 72 -11.60 24.81 -22.90
C VAL A 72 -11.21 26.29 -22.92
N PRO A 73 -12.18 27.21 -22.89
CA PRO A 73 -11.90 28.64 -22.71
C PRO A 73 -11.12 28.90 -21.42
N PRO A 74 -10.17 29.86 -21.41
CA PRO A 74 -9.51 30.25 -20.18
C PRO A 74 -10.52 30.85 -19.19
N PRO A 75 -10.42 30.49 -17.89
CA PRO A 75 -11.37 30.95 -16.89
C PRO A 75 -11.24 32.47 -16.68
N ARG A 76 -12.40 33.14 -16.61
CA ARG A 76 -12.51 34.59 -16.37
C ARG A 76 -13.20 34.86 -15.04
N LEU A 77 -12.64 35.75 -14.23
CA LEU A 77 -13.26 36.24 -13.00
C LEU A 77 -13.90 37.61 -13.24
N VAL A 78 -15.22 37.69 -13.10
CA VAL A 78 -15.97 38.95 -13.16
C VAL A 78 -16.40 39.34 -11.75
N VAL A 79 -15.91 40.50 -11.29
CA VAL A 79 -16.18 41.02 -9.95
C VAL A 79 -17.14 42.19 -10.05
N ILE A 80 -18.25 42.10 -9.34
CA ILE A 80 -19.23 43.19 -9.23
C ILE A 80 -18.90 43.97 -7.97
N GLY A 81 -18.38 45.18 -8.15
CA GLY A 81 -17.99 46.09 -7.08
C GLY A 81 -16.50 46.39 -7.00
N ALA A 82 -16.16 47.67 -7.02
CA ALA A 82 -14.82 48.24 -6.85
C ALA A 82 -14.52 48.54 -5.36
N VAL A 83 -14.58 47.51 -4.51
CA VAL A 83 -14.41 47.61 -3.05
C VAL A 83 -13.02 47.15 -2.59
N HIS A 84 -12.72 47.27 -1.29
CA HIS A 84 -11.41 46.84 -0.73
C HIS A 84 -11.12 45.34 -0.93
N ILE A 85 -12.14 44.49 -0.93
CA ILE A 85 -11.98 43.06 -1.24
C ILE A 85 -11.49 42.87 -2.68
N SER A 86 -12.07 43.59 -3.64
CA SER A 86 -11.67 43.56 -5.05
C SER A 86 -10.24 44.06 -5.25
N GLN A 87 -9.81 45.07 -4.48
CA GLN A 87 -8.43 45.57 -4.51
C GLN A 87 -7.43 44.50 -4.05
N ALA A 88 -7.78 43.75 -3.00
CA ALA A 88 -6.95 42.65 -2.53
C ALA A 88 -6.99 41.43 -3.46
N LEU A 89 -8.15 41.16 -4.08
CA LEU A 89 -8.37 40.02 -4.96
C LEU A 89 -7.65 40.17 -6.31
N ALA A 90 -7.60 41.38 -6.86
CA ALA A 90 -6.95 41.70 -8.14
C ALA A 90 -5.53 41.12 -8.32
N PRO A 91 -4.56 41.42 -7.44
CA PRO A 91 -3.21 40.86 -7.56
C PRO A 91 -3.20 39.34 -7.36
N MET A 92 -4.03 38.80 -6.48
CA MET A 92 -4.11 37.36 -6.20
C MET A 92 -4.65 36.58 -7.41
N ALA A 93 -5.71 37.07 -8.03
CA ALA A 93 -6.31 36.47 -9.22
C ALA A 93 -5.30 36.43 -10.38
N ARG A 94 -4.55 37.52 -10.58
CA ARG A 94 -3.47 37.57 -11.57
C ARG A 94 -2.37 36.56 -11.30
N ILE A 95 -1.89 36.47 -10.05
CA ILE A 95 -0.87 35.48 -9.64
C ILE A 95 -1.37 34.06 -9.89
N ALA A 96 -2.65 33.80 -9.62
CA ALA A 96 -3.29 32.52 -9.84
C ALA A 96 -3.66 32.24 -11.31
N GLY A 97 -3.34 33.15 -12.25
CA GLY A 97 -3.55 32.97 -13.68
C GLY A 97 -4.97 33.26 -14.18
N TYR A 98 -5.81 33.93 -13.40
CA TYR A 98 -7.18 34.29 -13.78
C TYR A 98 -7.25 35.70 -14.37
N ALA A 99 -7.87 35.83 -15.55
CA ALA A 99 -8.19 37.13 -16.12
C ALA A 99 -9.36 37.74 -15.32
N MET A 100 -9.10 38.84 -14.62
CA MET A 100 -10.08 39.53 -13.79
C MET A 100 -10.61 40.81 -14.46
N GLU A 101 -11.91 41.03 -14.35
CA GLU A 101 -12.58 42.29 -14.68
C GLU A 101 -13.43 42.76 -13.50
N ILE A 102 -13.49 44.08 -13.28
CA ILE A 102 -14.35 44.72 -12.29
C ILE A 102 -15.40 45.56 -13.01
N ILE A 103 -16.65 45.37 -12.61
CA ILE A 103 -17.80 46.18 -13.04
C ILE A 103 -18.39 46.86 -11.82
N ASP A 104 -18.43 48.19 -11.80
CA ASP A 104 -19.08 48.96 -10.74
C ASP A 104 -19.58 50.30 -11.28
N PRO A 105 -20.89 50.59 -11.27
CA PRO A 105 -21.43 51.86 -11.78
C PRO A 105 -21.03 53.07 -10.95
N ARG A 106 -20.43 52.89 -9.77
CA ARG A 106 -20.03 53.98 -8.88
C ARG A 106 -18.62 54.46 -9.25
N THR A 107 -18.58 55.45 -10.14
CA THR A 107 -17.34 56.06 -10.68
C THR A 107 -16.34 56.53 -9.62
N ALA A 108 -16.81 56.97 -8.44
CA ALA A 108 -15.93 57.36 -7.33
C ALA A 108 -15.08 56.20 -6.77
N PHE A 109 -15.54 54.95 -6.94
CA PHE A 109 -14.83 53.76 -6.49
C PHE A 109 -14.05 53.08 -7.62
N ALA A 110 -14.60 53.09 -8.84
CA ALA A 110 -14.00 52.48 -10.02
C ALA A 110 -12.99 53.43 -10.70
N THR A 111 -11.84 53.67 -10.06
CA THR A 111 -10.77 54.50 -10.63
C THR A 111 -9.53 53.68 -11.04
N PRO A 112 -8.83 54.05 -12.13
CA PRO A 112 -7.60 53.36 -12.57
C PRO A 112 -6.49 53.35 -11.51
N GLU A 113 -6.39 54.38 -10.68
CA GLU A 113 -5.36 54.46 -9.62
C GLU A 113 -5.55 53.36 -8.57
N ARG A 114 -6.80 52.97 -8.31
CA ARG A 114 -7.15 51.90 -7.37
C ARG A 114 -6.97 50.50 -7.97
N PHE A 115 -6.97 50.39 -9.30
CA PHE A 115 -6.96 49.14 -10.06
C PHE A 115 -6.12 49.27 -11.36
N PRO A 116 -4.80 49.48 -11.26
CA PRO A 116 -3.96 49.80 -12.42
C PRO A 116 -3.83 48.66 -13.44
N ASP A 117 -3.93 47.40 -12.99
CA ASP A 117 -3.66 46.20 -13.78
C ASP A 117 -4.92 45.33 -14.02
N VAL A 118 -6.12 45.90 -13.90
CA VAL A 118 -7.39 45.18 -14.02
C VAL A 118 -8.30 45.88 -15.01
N ALA A 119 -8.99 45.10 -15.86
CA ALA A 119 -10.05 45.66 -16.70
C ALA A 119 -11.16 46.22 -15.80
N LEU A 120 -11.38 47.54 -15.87
CA LEU A 120 -12.32 48.25 -15.01
C LEU A 120 -13.36 48.96 -15.85
N THR A 121 -14.63 48.64 -15.61
CA THR A 121 -15.76 49.27 -16.32
C THR A 121 -16.67 49.97 -15.32
N ALA A 122 -16.72 51.31 -15.41
CA ALA A 122 -17.53 52.15 -14.53
C ALA A 122 -18.96 52.34 -15.08
N ASP A 123 -19.69 51.23 -15.25
CA ASP A 123 -21.05 51.21 -15.81
C ASP A 123 -21.88 50.10 -15.14
N TRP A 124 -23.18 50.09 -15.38
CA TRP A 124 -24.13 49.12 -14.83
C TRP A 124 -23.85 47.70 -15.38
N PRO A 125 -23.93 46.65 -14.52
CA PRO A 125 -23.78 45.26 -14.96
C PRO A 125 -24.72 44.89 -16.11
N GLU A 126 -25.94 45.44 -16.14
CA GLU A 126 -26.91 45.30 -17.22
C GLU A 126 -26.34 45.70 -18.58
N THR A 127 -25.74 46.89 -18.65
CA THR A 127 -25.14 47.43 -19.88
C THR A 127 -23.91 46.61 -20.28
N VAL A 128 -23.05 46.31 -19.31
CA VAL A 128 -21.78 45.64 -19.59
C VAL A 128 -21.98 44.19 -20.04
N LEU A 129 -22.82 43.43 -19.32
CA LEU A 129 -23.05 42.01 -19.59
C LEU A 129 -23.89 41.77 -20.85
N ALA A 130 -24.63 42.78 -21.34
CA ALA A 130 -25.30 42.71 -22.64
C ALA A 130 -24.30 42.64 -23.81
N VAL A 131 -23.19 43.37 -23.72
CA VAL A 131 -22.14 43.39 -24.75
C VAL A 131 -21.10 42.30 -24.51
N ARG A 132 -20.83 41.98 -23.24
CA ARG A 132 -19.84 40.99 -22.80
C ARG A 132 -20.51 39.91 -21.95
N PRO A 133 -21.24 38.97 -22.56
CA PRO A 133 -21.99 37.96 -21.83
C PRO A 133 -21.08 37.06 -21.00
N LEU A 134 -21.66 36.49 -19.94
CA LEU A 134 -21.05 35.45 -19.13
C LEU A 134 -21.22 34.09 -19.82
N ASP A 135 -20.38 33.13 -19.43
CA ASP A 135 -20.38 31.76 -19.93
C ASP A 135 -20.04 30.79 -18.79
N ALA A 136 -20.10 29.49 -19.06
CA ALA A 136 -19.80 28.44 -18.09
C ALA A 136 -18.35 28.50 -17.54
N TYR A 137 -17.43 29.17 -18.24
CA TYR A 137 -16.03 29.38 -17.85
C TYR A 137 -15.81 30.73 -17.16
N CYS A 138 -16.89 31.36 -16.69
CA CYS A 138 -16.83 32.55 -15.85
C CYS A 138 -17.08 32.22 -14.38
N ALA A 139 -16.32 32.86 -13.51
CA ALA A 139 -16.63 33.03 -12.10
C ALA A 139 -17.22 34.43 -11.88
N LEU A 140 -18.31 34.53 -11.11
CA LEU A 140 -18.86 35.80 -10.66
C LEU A 140 -18.62 35.98 -9.16
N ALA A 141 -18.08 37.12 -8.75
CA ALA A 141 -17.99 37.53 -7.35
C ALA A 141 -18.71 38.86 -7.13
N ALA A 142 -19.88 38.83 -6.48
CA ALA A 142 -20.66 40.01 -6.13
C ALA A 142 -20.30 40.51 -4.74
N VAL A 143 -19.67 41.69 -4.65
CA VAL A 143 -19.06 42.21 -3.42
C VAL A 143 -19.50 43.64 -3.07
N THR A 144 -20.58 44.16 -3.69
CA THR A 144 -21.04 45.54 -3.44
C THR A 144 -21.89 45.70 -2.18
N HIS A 145 -22.58 44.64 -1.75
CA HIS A 145 -23.69 44.67 -0.77
C HIS A 145 -24.95 45.42 -1.23
N ASP A 146 -24.99 45.94 -2.47
CA ASP A 146 -26.14 46.66 -3.01
C ASP A 146 -26.96 45.74 -3.94
N PRO A 147 -28.19 45.37 -3.55
CA PRO A 147 -29.07 44.57 -4.39
C PRO A 147 -29.28 45.14 -5.80
N LYS A 148 -29.25 46.47 -5.96
CA LYS A 148 -29.46 47.12 -7.26
C LYS A 148 -28.32 46.84 -8.24
N ILE A 149 -27.13 46.51 -7.74
CA ILE A 149 -25.95 46.23 -8.55
C ILE A 149 -25.71 44.71 -8.60
N ASP A 150 -25.83 44.02 -7.46
CA ASP A 150 -25.50 42.60 -7.34
C ASP A 150 -26.54 41.67 -7.98
N ASP A 151 -27.84 41.91 -7.79
CA ASP A 151 -28.87 40.88 -8.05
C ASP A 151 -29.02 40.57 -9.56
N PHE A 152 -28.88 41.57 -10.45
CA PHE A 152 -28.89 41.34 -11.90
C PHE A 152 -27.71 40.48 -12.33
N ALA A 153 -26.50 40.83 -11.90
CA ALA A 153 -25.29 40.12 -12.27
C ALA A 153 -25.29 38.67 -11.76
N ILE A 154 -25.80 38.44 -10.54
CA ILE A 154 -25.98 37.10 -9.99
C ILE A 154 -26.96 36.29 -10.83
N SER A 155 -28.10 36.88 -11.20
CA SER A 155 -29.11 36.21 -12.06
C SER A 155 -28.53 35.86 -13.43
N ALA A 156 -27.79 36.79 -14.05
CA ALA A 156 -27.11 36.57 -15.32
C ALA A 156 -26.06 35.45 -15.23
N ALA A 157 -25.29 35.39 -14.14
CA ALA A 157 -24.28 34.35 -13.94
C ALA A 157 -24.90 32.96 -13.75
N LEU A 158 -26.00 32.87 -13.00
CA LEU A 158 -26.74 31.63 -12.81
C LEU A 158 -27.32 31.12 -14.13
N ALA A 159 -27.94 32.02 -14.92
CA ALA A 159 -28.50 31.70 -16.23
C ALA A 159 -27.42 31.27 -17.23
N ALA A 160 -26.26 31.93 -17.22
CA ALA A 160 -25.12 31.60 -18.09
C ALA A 160 -24.37 30.33 -17.68
N GLY A 161 -24.72 29.72 -16.53
CA GLY A 161 -24.09 28.49 -16.08
C GLY A 161 -22.70 28.67 -15.48
N CYS A 162 -22.30 29.89 -15.08
CA CYS A 162 -20.99 30.19 -14.47
C CYS A 162 -20.53 29.13 -13.46
N PHE A 163 -19.30 28.64 -13.58
CA PHE A 163 -18.78 27.60 -12.68
C PHE A 163 -18.73 28.04 -11.21
N TYR A 164 -18.67 29.35 -10.96
CA TYR A 164 -18.71 29.93 -9.61
C TYR A 164 -19.61 31.17 -9.56
N VAL A 165 -20.47 31.25 -8.54
CA VAL A 165 -21.29 32.42 -8.25
C VAL A 165 -21.21 32.71 -6.74
N GLY A 166 -20.36 33.67 -6.38
CA GLY A 166 -20.13 34.08 -5.00
C GLY A 166 -20.81 35.41 -4.70
N ALA A 167 -21.37 35.56 -3.49
CA ALA A 167 -22.00 36.82 -3.08
C ALA A 167 -21.72 37.16 -1.62
N LEU A 168 -21.16 38.34 -1.39
CA LEU A 168 -20.80 38.86 -0.08
C LEU A 168 -22.04 39.10 0.78
N GLY A 169 -21.99 38.80 2.08
CA GLY A 169 -23.11 39.03 2.98
C GLY A 169 -23.25 38.00 4.08
N SER A 170 -23.79 38.43 5.23
CA SER A 170 -24.17 37.54 6.32
C SER A 170 -25.26 36.55 5.86
N ARG A 171 -25.45 35.46 6.61
CA ARG A 171 -26.56 34.50 6.38
C ARG A 171 -27.93 35.21 6.29
N LYS A 172 -28.16 36.22 7.13
CA LYS A 172 -29.38 37.04 7.11
C LYS A 172 -29.51 37.86 5.82
N THR A 173 -28.43 38.46 5.36
CA THR A 173 -28.40 39.22 4.10
C THR A 173 -28.61 38.30 2.90
N HIS A 174 -28.03 37.10 2.95
CA HIS A 174 -28.20 36.10 1.91
C HIS A 174 -29.64 35.58 1.82
N ALA A 175 -30.30 35.30 2.95
CA ALA A 175 -31.71 34.89 2.94
C ALA A 175 -32.60 35.91 2.21
N ARG A 176 -32.44 37.20 2.53
CA ARG A 176 -33.15 38.29 1.83
C ARG A 176 -32.80 38.37 0.34
N ARG A 177 -31.57 38.03 -0.05
CA ARG A 177 -31.16 37.95 -1.46
C ARG A 177 -31.90 36.81 -2.17
N LEU A 178 -31.96 35.63 -1.54
CA LEU A 178 -32.70 34.49 -2.08
C LEU A 178 -34.17 34.85 -2.31
N ASP A 179 -34.81 35.56 -1.38
CA ASP A 179 -36.20 36.00 -1.53
C ASP A 179 -36.40 36.93 -2.74
N ARG A 180 -35.49 37.89 -2.97
CA ARG A 180 -35.56 38.80 -4.12
C ARG A 180 -35.26 38.10 -5.45
N LEU A 181 -34.28 37.21 -5.48
CA LEU A 181 -33.93 36.44 -6.68
C LEU A 181 -35.05 35.44 -7.04
N ARG A 182 -35.67 34.81 -6.03
CA ARG A 182 -36.86 33.98 -6.21
C ARG A 182 -38.02 34.79 -6.79
N ALA A 183 -38.27 35.99 -6.27
CA ALA A 183 -39.31 36.88 -6.78
C ALA A 183 -39.07 37.34 -8.23
N SER A 184 -37.82 37.36 -8.69
CA SER A 184 -37.46 37.65 -10.09
C SER A 184 -37.41 36.41 -10.99
N GLY A 185 -37.83 35.24 -10.50
CA GLY A 185 -38.02 34.03 -11.30
C GLY A 185 -36.83 33.06 -11.32
N VAL A 186 -35.82 33.25 -10.47
CA VAL A 186 -34.69 32.32 -10.36
C VAL A 186 -35.14 31.03 -9.64
N SER A 187 -34.89 29.87 -10.26
CA SER A 187 -35.26 28.56 -9.72
C SER A 187 -34.48 28.20 -8.45
N GLU A 188 -35.06 27.37 -7.56
CA GLU A 188 -34.38 26.88 -6.34
C GLU A 188 -33.07 26.15 -6.63
N THR A 189 -33.02 25.39 -7.73
CA THR A 189 -31.80 24.67 -8.16
C THR A 189 -30.69 25.64 -8.54
N ALA A 190 -31.02 26.75 -9.20
CA ALA A 190 -30.06 27.81 -9.49
C ALA A 190 -29.66 28.59 -8.22
N LEU A 191 -30.62 28.90 -7.34
CA LEU A 191 -30.36 29.58 -6.07
C LEU A 191 -29.37 28.84 -5.17
N ALA A 192 -29.46 27.50 -5.13
CA ALA A 192 -28.54 26.66 -4.36
C ALA A 192 -27.07 26.74 -4.79
N ARG A 193 -26.79 27.25 -6.00
CA ARG A 193 -25.43 27.44 -6.53
C ARG A 193 -24.74 28.70 -6.00
N ILE A 194 -25.47 29.60 -5.36
CA ILE A 194 -24.91 30.85 -4.83
C ILE A 194 -24.07 30.53 -3.57
N ARG A 195 -22.79 30.93 -3.57
CA ARG A 195 -21.90 30.82 -2.42
C ARG A 195 -21.95 32.10 -1.58
N ALA A 196 -22.72 32.07 -0.49
CA ALA A 196 -22.89 33.20 0.41
C ALA A 196 -22.99 32.74 1.89
N PRO A 197 -22.15 33.23 2.83
CA PRO A 197 -21.08 34.20 2.63
C PRO A 197 -20.05 33.74 1.59
N ILE A 198 -19.49 34.70 0.84
CA ILE A 198 -18.56 34.41 -0.25
C ILE A 198 -17.25 33.81 0.28
N GLY A 199 -16.75 32.78 -0.40
CA GLY A 199 -15.48 32.12 -0.09
C GLY A 199 -15.58 30.95 0.89
N LEU A 200 -14.44 30.28 1.09
CA LEU A 200 -14.30 29.19 2.06
C LEU A 200 -14.43 29.69 3.51
N ALA A 201 -14.94 28.84 4.41
CA ALA A 201 -15.10 29.16 5.83
C ALA A 201 -13.77 29.08 6.60
N ILE A 202 -12.84 30.00 6.31
CA ILE A 202 -11.51 30.06 6.91
C ILE A 202 -11.41 31.02 8.12
N GLY A 203 -12.55 31.53 8.61
CA GLY A 203 -12.57 32.56 9.66
C GLY A 203 -12.19 33.97 9.18
N ALA A 204 -12.31 34.23 7.87
CA ALA A 204 -11.92 35.50 7.26
C ALA A 204 -12.71 36.70 7.82
N ALA A 205 -11.97 37.75 8.21
CA ALA A 205 -12.50 39.01 8.72
C ALA A 205 -11.96 40.22 7.93
N SER A 206 -10.72 40.18 7.45
CA SER A 206 -10.14 41.28 6.66
C SER A 206 -10.47 41.16 5.16
N PRO A 207 -10.44 42.27 4.39
CA PRO A 207 -10.65 42.21 2.94
C PRO A 207 -9.71 41.25 2.21
N ALA A 208 -8.46 41.15 2.65
CA ALA A 208 -7.47 40.24 2.08
C ALA A 208 -7.79 38.77 2.39
N GLU A 209 -8.20 38.45 3.62
CA GLU A 209 -8.63 37.10 3.98
C GLU A 209 -9.88 36.68 3.21
N ILE A 210 -10.84 37.60 3.03
CA ILE A 210 -12.05 37.33 2.23
C ILE A 210 -11.67 37.11 0.76
N ALA A 211 -10.71 37.87 0.22
CA ALA A 211 -10.19 37.66 -1.13
C ALA A 211 -9.54 36.28 -1.28
N VAL A 212 -8.70 35.86 -0.32
CA VAL A 212 -8.10 34.51 -0.29
C VAL A 212 -9.18 33.44 -0.23
N ALA A 213 -10.15 33.59 0.67
CA ALA A 213 -11.27 32.65 0.82
C ALA A 213 -12.09 32.52 -0.47
N THR A 214 -12.34 33.64 -1.14
CA THR A 214 -13.08 33.72 -2.40
C THR A 214 -12.31 33.03 -3.52
N LEU A 215 -11.03 33.37 -3.68
CA LEU A 215 -10.18 32.79 -4.71
C LEU A 215 -9.99 31.28 -4.52
N ALA A 216 -9.80 30.83 -3.27
CA ALA A 216 -9.67 29.41 -2.96
C ALA A 216 -10.94 28.62 -3.31
N GLN A 217 -12.12 29.15 -2.96
CA GLN A 217 -13.41 28.51 -3.29
C GLN A 217 -13.68 28.50 -4.80
N MET A 218 -13.25 29.54 -5.51
CA MET A 218 -13.35 29.61 -6.96
C MET A 218 -12.44 28.57 -7.63
N ILE A 219 -11.20 28.42 -7.18
CA ILE A 219 -10.26 27.39 -7.66
C ILE A 219 -10.82 25.98 -7.41
N GLU A 220 -11.38 25.74 -6.22
CA GLU A 220 -12.07 24.49 -5.88
C GLU A 220 -13.21 24.21 -6.86
N ALA A 221 -14.07 25.20 -7.12
CA ALA A 221 -15.20 25.08 -8.04
C ALA A 221 -14.79 24.83 -9.51
N PHE A 222 -13.63 25.33 -9.93
CA PHE A 222 -13.10 25.13 -11.28
C PHE A 222 -12.40 23.77 -11.45
N SER A 223 -11.74 23.27 -10.40
CA SER A 223 -10.91 22.06 -10.46
C SER A 223 -11.69 20.75 -10.33
N ASP A 224 -12.91 20.81 -9.80
CA ASP A 224 -13.79 19.65 -9.63
C ASP A 224 -15.26 19.97 -9.97
N PRO A 225 -15.64 19.91 -11.25
CA PRO A 225 -17.03 20.08 -11.66
C PRO A 225 -17.97 18.93 -11.23
N ALA A 226 -17.44 17.79 -10.75
CA ALA A 226 -18.25 16.73 -10.14
C ALA A 226 -18.63 17.06 -8.68
N ALA A 227 -17.81 17.84 -7.97
CA ALA A 227 -18.13 18.38 -6.65
C ALA A 227 -19.32 19.36 -6.65
N LEU A 228 -19.79 19.84 -7.83
CA LEU A 228 -21.01 20.64 -7.93
C LEU A 228 -22.31 19.82 -7.88
N ALA A 229 -22.25 18.49 -8.12
CA ALA A 229 -23.40 17.59 -7.98
C ALA A 229 -23.47 16.91 -6.61
N ALA A 230 -22.34 16.81 -5.90
CA ALA A 230 -22.29 16.32 -4.54
C ALA A 230 -22.52 17.50 -3.57
N GLY A 231 -23.77 17.72 -3.18
CA GLY A 231 -24.02 18.39 -1.91
C GLY A 231 -23.16 17.72 -0.85
N ARG A 232 -22.36 18.49 -0.10
CA ARG A 232 -21.59 17.97 1.03
C ARG A 232 -22.55 17.16 1.92
N ALA A 233 -22.44 15.84 1.84
CA ALA A 233 -23.16 14.93 2.73
C ALA A 233 -22.69 15.24 4.16
N MET A 234 -23.65 15.46 5.04
CA MET A 234 -23.48 15.76 6.46
C MET A 234 -22.78 17.09 6.83
N LYS A 235 -23.42 17.82 7.77
CA LYS A 235 -22.88 19.03 8.41
C LYS A 235 -22.01 18.63 9.61
N PHE A 236 -20.71 18.79 9.48
CA PHE A 236 -19.72 18.53 10.53
C PHE A 236 -19.27 19.84 11.21
N GLY A 237 -19.32 19.91 12.54
CA GLY A 237 -18.77 21.06 13.26
C GLY A 237 -19.25 21.21 14.70
N PRO A 238 -18.78 22.25 15.40
CA PRO A 238 -19.19 22.54 16.76
C PRO A 238 -20.66 23.01 16.79
N LEU A 239 -21.40 22.49 17.76
CA LEU A 239 -22.80 22.82 17.96
C LEU A 239 -23.09 22.99 19.46
N PRO A 240 -23.93 23.96 19.88
CA PRO A 240 -24.36 24.05 21.27
C PRO A 240 -24.98 22.73 21.72
N VAL A 241 -24.64 22.23 22.91
CA VAL A 241 -25.11 20.92 23.39
C VAL A 241 -26.65 20.81 23.35
N ALA A 242 -27.36 21.90 23.68
CA ALA A 242 -28.81 21.96 23.61
C ALA A 242 -29.40 21.78 22.19
N GLN A 243 -28.62 22.06 21.15
CA GLN A 243 -29.02 21.90 19.74
C GLN A 243 -28.46 20.61 19.12
N ALA A 244 -27.66 19.85 19.86
CA ALA A 244 -26.93 18.68 19.38
C ALA A 244 -27.76 17.37 19.43
N VAL A 245 -28.97 17.42 20.00
CA VAL A 245 -29.89 16.28 20.06
C VAL A 245 -30.18 15.75 18.65
N GLY A 246 -30.02 14.44 18.46
CA GLY A 246 -30.18 13.75 17.18
C GLY A 246 -28.93 13.74 16.29
N ALA A 247 -27.89 14.53 16.62
CA ALA A 247 -26.61 14.54 15.91
C ALA A 247 -25.65 13.46 16.44
N TYR A 248 -24.67 13.09 15.63
CA TYR A 248 -23.67 12.07 15.97
C TYR A 248 -22.42 12.70 16.55
N LEU A 249 -22.01 12.23 17.72
CA LEU A 249 -20.84 12.75 18.41
C LEU A 249 -19.54 12.45 17.63
N ALA A 250 -18.79 13.49 17.25
CA ALA A 250 -17.61 13.34 16.40
C ALA A 250 -16.41 12.71 17.11
N HIS A 251 -16.24 13.01 18.40
CA HIS A 251 -15.10 12.57 19.21
C HIS A 251 -15.59 12.01 20.54
N ALA A 252 -14.93 10.97 21.03
CA ALA A 252 -15.26 10.45 22.36
C ALA A 252 -15.08 11.56 23.40
N THR A 253 -16.07 11.73 24.28
CA THR A 253 -16.10 12.79 25.29
C THR A 253 -16.29 12.14 26.64
N GLU A 254 -15.42 12.46 27.60
CA GLU A 254 -15.49 11.95 28.96
C GLU A 254 -16.09 13.00 29.89
N VAL A 255 -17.07 12.58 30.69
CA VAL A 255 -17.82 13.43 31.62
C VAL A 255 -17.91 12.69 32.95
N GLY A 256 -17.10 13.11 33.93
CA GLY A 256 -17.02 12.42 35.22
C GLY A 256 -16.61 10.95 35.05
N ALA A 257 -17.44 10.02 35.50
CA ALA A 257 -17.23 8.58 35.33
C ALA A 257 -17.84 8.00 34.03
N GLU A 258 -18.57 8.81 33.25
CA GLU A 258 -19.27 8.37 32.04
C GLU A 258 -18.47 8.72 30.77
N ARG A 259 -18.36 7.75 29.86
CA ARG A 259 -17.67 7.91 28.57
C ARG A 259 -18.66 7.88 27.40
N PHE A 260 -18.83 9.02 26.75
CA PHE A 260 -19.59 9.16 25.52
C PHE A 260 -18.72 8.72 24.34
N ARG A 261 -19.07 7.61 23.71
CA ARG A 261 -18.29 7.07 22.59
C ARG A 261 -18.50 7.91 21.33
N LYS A 262 -17.44 8.06 20.52
CA LYS A 262 -17.53 8.56 19.15
C LYS A 262 -18.62 7.79 18.39
N GLY A 263 -19.43 8.49 17.61
CA GLY A 263 -20.54 7.92 16.84
C GLY A 263 -21.83 7.71 17.64
N ARG A 264 -21.86 8.01 18.95
CA ARG A 264 -23.13 8.03 19.70
C ARG A 264 -24.05 9.10 19.11
N ARG A 265 -25.27 8.71 18.73
CA ARG A 265 -26.34 9.65 18.42
C ARG A 265 -26.85 10.25 19.73
N LEU A 266 -26.75 11.56 19.88
CA LEU A 266 -27.05 12.24 21.15
C LEU A 266 -28.57 12.28 21.41
N SER A 267 -29.00 11.73 22.54
CA SER A 267 -30.35 11.86 23.06
C SER A 267 -30.54 13.16 23.85
N SER A 268 -31.79 13.47 24.24
CA SER A 268 -32.09 14.59 25.14
C SER A 268 -31.41 14.43 26.52
N ASP A 269 -31.31 13.20 27.01
CA ASP A 269 -30.65 12.88 28.27
C ASP A 269 -29.13 13.06 28.15
N ASP A 270 -28.53 12.64 27.03
CA ASP A 270 -27.11 12.87 26.74
C ASP A 270 -26.79 14.37 26.73
N ALA A 271 -27.61 15.18 26.05
CA ALA A 271 -27.43 16.62 25.99
C ALA A 271 -27.54 17.26 27.38
N THR A 272 -28.45 16.77 28.23
CA THR A 272 -28.61 17.25 29.60
C THR A 272 -27.41 16.87 30.47
N ALA A 273 -26.89 15.64 30.35
CA ALA A 273 -25.70 15.19 31.05
C ALA A 273 -24.45 15.99 30.66
N LEU A 274 -24.24 16.20 29.36
CA LEU A 274 -23.16 17.03 28.81
C LEU A 274 -23.26 18.49 29.30
N ALA A 275 -24.46 19.06 29.32
CA ALA A 275 -24.69 20.43 29.81
C ALA A 275 -24.43 20.55 31.32
N LYS A 276 -24.89 19.58 32.13
CA LYS A 276 -24.66 19.53 33.58
C LYS A 276 -23.16 19.42 33.92
N ALA A 277 -22.38 18.82 33.03
CA ALA A 277 -20.93 18.74 33.14
C ALA A 277 -20.18 20.00 32.69
N GLY A 278 -20.90 21.06 32.30
CA GLY A 278 -20.30 22.33 31.88
C GLY A 278 -19.84 22.35 30.41
N ILE A 279 -20.19 21.35 29.60
CA ILE A 279 -19.87 21.36 28.17
C ILE A 279 -20.90 22.22 27.43
N ALA A 280 -20.47 23.39 26.94
CA ALA A 280 -21.36 24.32 26.24
C ALA A 280 -21.52 23.98 24.74
N THR A 281 -20.46 23.50 24.10
CA THR A 281 -20.44 23.15 22.67
C THR A 281 -19.74 21.82 22.46
N ILE A 282 -20.19 21.07 21.45
CA ILE A 282 -19.66 19.75 21.14
C ILE A 282 -19.58 19.55 19.63
N ILE A 283 -18.54 18.88 19.15
CA ILE A 283 -18.35 18.63 17.71
C ILE A 283 -19.24 17.46 17.32
N VAL A 284 -20.15 17.70 16.37
CA VAL A 284 -21.12 16.70 15.91
C VAL A 284 -21.21 16.66 14.40
N ALA A 285 -21.73 15.54 13.92
CA ALA A 285 -22.15 15.30 12.56
C ALA A 285 -23.68 15.29 12.50
N ARG A 286 -24.28 16.16 11.68
CA ARG A 286 -25.72 16.15 11.38
C ARG A 286 -25.96 15.65 9.98
N LEU A 287 -26.70 14.55 9.86
CA LEU A 287 -27.14 14.00 8.59
C LEU A 287 -28.13 14.96 7.93
N ASP A 288 -28.01 15.13 6.61
CA ASP A 288 -28.98 15.82 5.78
C ASP A 288 -30.05 14.84 5.25
N GLU A 289 -31.14 15.39 4.72
CA GLU A 289 -32.25 14.62 4.15
C GLU A 289 -31.77 13.90 2.87
N GLY A 290 -31.61 12.57 2.94
CA GLY A 290 -31.00 11.74 1.89
C GLY A 290 -29.66 11.10 2.24
N ASP A 291 -29.13 11.35 3.45
CA ASP A 291 -27.94 10.65 3.96
C ASP A 291 -28.29 9.30 4.58
N VAL A 292 -27.42 8.31 4.38
CA VAL A 292 -27.48 6.97 4.97
C VAL A 292 -26.38 6.85 6.02
N GLY A 293 -26.73 6.38 7.22
CA GLY A 293 -25.78 6.20 8.31
C GLY A 293 -24.67 5.18 7.99
N GLU A 294 -23.50 5.35 8.60
CA GLU A 294 -22.28 4.58 8.27
C GLU A 294 -22.46 3.06 8.29
N ASP A 295 -23.15 2.51 9.30
CA ASP A 295 -23.34 1.06 9.45
C ASP A 295 -24.36 0.50 8.45
N GLU A 296 -25.39 1.29 8.15
CA GLU A 296 -26.38 0.95 7.14
C GLU A 296 -25.75 0.96 5.74
N ALA A 297 -25.01 2.02 5.42
CA ALA A 297 -24.27 2.17 4.18
C ALA A 297 -23.24 1.04 3.98
N ALA A 298 -22.48 0.69 5.02
CA ALA A 298 -21.51 -0.40 4.97
C ALA A 298 -22.18 -1.76 4.77
N THR A 299 -23.32 -2.01 5.44
CA THR A 299 -24.12 -3.24 5.30
C THR A 299 -24.69 -3.37 3.90
N ARG A 300 -25.24 -2.30 3.35
CA ARG A 300 -25.80 -2.23 1.98
C ARG A 300 -24.76 -2.59 0.93
N LEU A 301 -23.61 -1.92 0.95
CA LEU A 301 -22.52 -2.25 0.02
C LEU A 301 -22.01 -3.68 0.22
N ALA A 302 -21.82 -4.13 1.46
CA ALA A 302 -21.41 -5.51 1.73
C ALA A 302 -22.44 -6.56 1.25
N ASN A 303 -23.74 -6.21 1.24
CA ASN A 303 -24.79 -7.05 0.69
C ASN A 303 -24.75 -7.14 -0.83
N ALA A 304 -24.46 -6.03 -1.51
CA ALA A 304 -24.26 -6.03 -2.95
C ALA A 304 -23.03 -6.86 -3.39
N LEU A 305 -22.00 -6.91 -2.53
CA LEU A 305 -20.78 -7.71 -2.73
C LEU A 305 -20.93 -9.20 -2.36
N ALA A 306 -22.16 -9.67 -2.08
CA ALA A 306 -22.39 -11.04 -1.66
C ALA A 306 -21.91 -12.06 -2.70
N ALA A 307 -21.17 -13.06 -2.23
CA ALA A 307 -20.71 -14.18 -3.03
C ALA A 307 -20.90 -15.50 -2.25
N PRO A 308 -21.20 -16.62 -2.94
CA PRO A 308 -21.24 -17.94 -2.31
C PRO A 308 -19.92 -18.27 -1.59
N GLY A 309 -20.02 -18.95 -0.44
CA GLY A 309 -18.86 -19.31 0.36
C GLY A 309 -18.22 -18.15 1.13
N MET A 310 -18.82 -16.95 1.15
CA MET A 310 -18.36 -15.83 1.95
C MET A 310 -19.35 -15.45 3.05
N GLU A 311 -18.82 -15.16 4.24
CA GLU A 311 -19.58 -14.70 5.40
C GLU A 311 -19.28 -13.23 5.66
N ARG A 312 -20.33 -12.42 5.85
CA ARG A 312 -20.22 -11.00 6.23
C ARG A 312 -20.48 -10.88 7.73
N LYS A 313 -19.61 -10.20 8.46
CA LYS A 313 -19.86 -9.86 9.86
C LYS A 313 -20.82 -8.66 9.95
N PRO A 314 -21.58 -8.51 11.04
CA PRO A 314 -22.43 -7.33 11.25
C PRO A 314 -21.64 -6.03 11.15
N ALA A 315 -22.26 -4.97 10.63
CA ALA A 315 -21.64 -3.66 10.60
C ALA A 315 -21.36 -3.13 12.00
N SER A 316 -20.21 -2.48 12.15
CA SER A 316 -19.86 -1.76 13.36
C SER A 316 -18.93 -0.60 13.00
N THR A 317 -19.28 0.61 13.41
CA THR A 317 -18.51 1.84 13.15
C THR A 317 -18.21 2.05 11.66
N GLY A 318 -19.20 1.81 10.80
CA GLY A 318 -19.10 1.92 9.35
C GLY A 318 -18.27 0.82 8.70
N ARG A 319 -17.98 -0.30 9.38
CA ARG A 319 -17.13 -1.38 8.86
C ARG A 319 -17.87 -2.70 8.76
N VAL A 320 -17.70 -3.40 7.64
CA VAL A 320 -18.13 -4.80 7.46
C VAL A 320 -16.96 -5.64 6.95
N ASN A 321 -16.61 -6.68 7.69
CA ASN A 321 -15.57 -7.64 7.29
C ASN A 321 -16.20 -8.86 6.61
N ILE A 322 -15.63 -9.28 5.49
CA ILE A 322 -16.05 -10.44 4.70
C ILE A 322 -14.99 -11.53 4.83
N HIS A 323 -15.40 -12.74 5.21
CA HIS A 323 -14.52 -13.88 5.48
C HIS A 323 -14.84 -15.05 4.56
N ALA A 324 -13.83 -15.83 4.20
CA ALA A 324 -14.01 -17.09 3.50
C ALA A 324 -14.60 -18.14 4.45
N VAL A 325 -15.62 -18.88 4.01
CA VAL A 325 -16.23 -19.98 4.78
C VAL A 325 -15.45 -21.29 4.57
N HIS A 326 -14.83 -21.45 3.41
CA HIS A 326 -14.09 -22.65 3.02
C HIS A 326 -12.71 -22.28 2.48
N PRO A 327 -11.72 -23.20 2.54
CA PRO A 327 -10.44 -22.98 1.89
C PRO A 327 -10.60 -22.97 0.37
N GLY A 328 -9.83 -22.13 -0.32
CA GLY A 328 -9.93 -21.97 -1.76
C GLY A 328 -9.09 -20.82 -2.31
N VAL A 329 -9.47 -20.34 -3.50
CA VAL A 329 -8.84 -19.20 -4.16
C VAL A 329 -9.82 -18.02 -4.22
N PHE A 330 -9.45 -16.90 -3.60
CA PHE A 330 -10.20 -15.66 -3.65
C PHE A 330 -9.99 -14.95 -4.98
N SER A 331 -11.07 -14.43 -5.58
CA SER A 331 -11.01 -13.62 -6.81
C SER A 331 -11.68 -12.27 -6.60
N ALA A 332 -11.08 -11.23 -7.18
CA ALA A 332 -11.59 -9.86 -7.16
C ALA A 332 -11.41 -9.17 -8.51
N LYS A 333 -12.49 -8.59 -9.04
CA LYS A 333 -12.44 -7.80 -10.28
C LYS A 333 -11.88 -6.40 -10.00
N ARG A 334 -10.59 -6.22 -10.28
CA ARG A 334 -9.86 -4.94 -10.09
C ARG A 334 -10.65 -3.72 -10.58
N ALA A 335 -11.11 -3.71 -11.83
CA ALA A 335 -11.81 -2.56 -12.41
C ALA A 335 -13.09 -2.19 -11.64
N ALA A 336 -13.83 -3.16 -11.10
CA ALA A 336 -15.03 -2.90 -10.33
C ALA A 336 -14.72 -2.41 -8.91
N VAL A 337 -13.69 -2.98 -8.27
CA VAL A 337 -13.18 -2.49 -6.97
C VAL A 337 -12.71 -1.04 -7.08
N ASP A 338 -11.93 -0.73 -8.12
CA ASP A 338 -11.42 0.61 -8.41
C ASP A 338 -12.59 1.57 -8.71
N ALA A 339 -13.59 1.14 -9.47
CA ALA A 339 -14.77 1.93 -9.77
C ALA A 339 -15.60 2.26 -8.51
N ILE A 340 -15.80 1.30 -7.60
CA ILE A 340 -16.49 1.52 -6.32
C ILE A 340 -15.72 2.54 -5.48
N ASN A 341 -14.41 2.35 -5.33
CA ASN A 341 -13.54 3.25 -4.56
C ASN A 341 -13.42 4.65 -5.18
N GLY A 342 -13.64 4.77 -6.49
CA GLY A 342 -13.64 6.04 -7.21
C GLY A 342 -14.93 6.85 -7.09
N LEU A 343 -15.99 6.31 -6.49
CA LEU A 343 -17.29 7.00 -6.37
C LEU A 343 -17.25 8.13 -5.35
N ASP A 344 -16.71 7.87 -4.17
CA ASP A 344 -16.65 8.80 -3.04
C ASP A 344 -15.51 8.40 -2.09
N PRO A 345 -14.64 9.33 -1.66
CA PRO A 345 -13.51 9.02 -0.77
C PRO A 345 -13.94 8.54 0.63
N GLY A 346 -15.19 8.77 1.03
CA GLY A 346 -15.77 8.30 2.28
C GLY A 346 -16.22 6.83 2.24
N VAL A 347 -16.30 6.19 1.07
CA VAL A 347 -16.70 4.78 0.91
C VAL A 347 -15.52 3.99 0.34
N THR A 348 -15.06 2.99 1.08
CA THR A 348 -13.91 2.18 0.67
C THR A 348 -14.22 0.68 0.70
N LEU A 349 -13.69 -0.03 -0.28
CA LEU A 349 -13.65 -1.47 -0.41
C LEU A 349 -12.19 -1.90 -0.57
N ALA A 350 -11.68 -2.63 0.41
CA ALA A 350 -10.36 -3.24 0.36
C ALA A 350 -10.49 -4.77 0.28
N THR A 351 -9.64 -5.41 -0.51
CA THR A 351 -9.62 -6.87 -0.71
C THR A 351 -8.21 -7.43 -0.58
N LEU A 352 -8.08 -8.75 -0.38
CA LEU A 352 -6.84 -9.46 -0.69
C LEU A 352 -6.50 -9.31 -2.18
N ALA A 353 -5.26 -9.63 -2.55
CA ALA A 353 -4.87 -9.67 -3.95
C ALA A 353 -5.71 -10.71 -4.70
N ASP A 354 -6.01 -10.42 -5.97
CA ASP A 354 -6.74 -11.34 -6.83
C ASP A 354 -6.00 -12.67 -6.96
N HIS A 355 -6.74 -13.78 -6.95
CA HIS A 355 -6.23 -15.15 -6.94
C HIS A 355 -5.39 -15.56 -5.72
N THR A 356 -5.56 -14.90 -4.57
CA THR A 356 -4.91 -15.31 -3.32
C THR A 356 -5.50 -16.61 -2.79
N ARG A 357 -4.65 -17.57 -2.40
CA ARG A 357 -5.09 -18.74 -1.63
C ARG A 357 -5.53 -18.30 -0.24
N VAL A 358 -6.69 -18.80 0.21
CA VAL A 358 -7.27 -18.46 1.50
C VAL A 358 -7.69 -19.70 2.29
N ASP A 359 -7.60 -19.59 3.62
CA ASP A 359 -8.09 -20.59 4.56
C ASP A 359 -9.52 -20.27 5.03
N ALA A 360 -10.22 -21.28 5.56
CA ALA A 360 -11.52 -21.07 6.20
C ALA A 360 -11.41 -20.09 7.37
N GLY A 361 -12.34 -19.14 7.44
CA GLY A 361 -12.37 -18.08 8.45
C GLY A 361 -11.45 -16.89 8.16
N GLN A 362 -10.63 -16.92 7.10
CA GLN A 362 -9.75 -15.80 6.76
C GLN A 362 -10.56 -14.61 6.22
N MET A 363 -10.23 -13.40 6.67
CA MET A 363 -10.82 -12.17 6.11
C MET A 363 -10.28 -11.92 4.70
N VAL A 364 -11.17 -11.78 3.72
CA VAL A 364 -10.83 -11.62 2.30
C VAL A 364 -11.14 -10.22 1.76
N ALA A 365 -12.10 -9.53 2.37
CA ALA A 365 -12.44 -8.15 2.02
C ALA A 365 -13.01 -7.39 3.22
N THR A 366 -12.94 -6.07 3.17
CA THR A 366 -13.59 -5.18 4.14
C THR A 366 -14.18 -3.96 3.43
N VAL A 367 -15.42 -3.64 3.78
CA VAL A 367 -16.05 -2.36 3.46
C VAL A 367 -15.80 -1.41 4.63
N LYS A 368 -15.48 -0.15 4.35
CA LYS A 368 -15.36 0.90 5.35
C LYS A 368 -15.98 2.20 4.82
N VAL A 369 -17.04 2.63 5.49
CA VAL A 369 -17.59 3.98 5.43
C VAL A 369 -16.87 4.80 6.52
N ILE A 370 -16.19 5.85 6.10
CA ILE A 370 -15.31 6.68 6.93
C ILE A 370 -16.09 7.79 7.67
N PRO A 371 -16.96 8.57 7.01
CA PRO A 371 -17.81 9.53 7.70
C PRO A 371 -19.00 8.84 8.38
N PHE A 372 -19.65 9.53 9.32
CA PHE A 372 -20.82 9.01 10.03
C PHE A 372 -22.03 8.71 9.14
N ALA A 373 -22.05 9.30 7.94
CA ALA A 373 -23.04 9.06 6.91
C ALA A 373 -22.50 9.44 5.55
N VAL A 374 -23.11 8.90 4.51
CA VAL A 374 -22.84 9.20 3.10
C VAL A 374 -24.15 9.38 2.36
N ALA A 375 -24.13 10.10 1.24
CA ALA A 375 -25.33 10.28 0.44
C ALA A 375 -25.87 8.94 -0.09
N ASP A 376 -27.18 8.72 -0.01
CA ASP A 376 -27.84 7.49 -0.49
C ASP A 376 -27.52 7.18 -1.96
N SER A 377 -27.40 8.22 -2.79
CA SER A 377 -27.04 8.09 -4.20
C SER A 377 -25.66 7.46 -4.42
N VAL A 378 -24.70 7.70 -3.51
CA VAL A 378 -23.35 7.11 -3.59
C VAL A 378 -23.44 5.61 -3.34
N ILE A 379 -24.14 5.21 -2.27
CA ILE A 379 -24.30 3.80 -1.91
C ILE A 379 -25.11 3.05 -2.96
N THR A 380 -26.19 3.64 -3.48
CA THR A 380 -26.99 3.05 -4.56
C THR A 380 -26.16 2.78 -5.81
N ARG A 381 -25.24 3.70 -6.17
CA ARG A 381 -24.30 3.48 -7.30
C ARG A 381 -23.26 2.41 -6.97
N ALA A 382 -22.75 2.38 -5.75
CA ALA A 382 -21.80 1.35 -5.31
C ALA A 382 -22.44 -0.05 -5.30
N GLU A 383 -23.71 -0.17 -4.90
CA GLU A 383 -24.48 -1.40 -4.93
C GLU A 383 -24.65 -1.92 -6.37
N ALA A 384 -24.97 -1.03 -7.32
CA ALA A 384 -25.10 -1.39 -8.73
C ALA A 384 -23.80 -1.95 -9.33
N LEU A 385 -22.64 -1.52 -8.81
CA LEU A 385 -21.33 -2.04 -9.21
C LEU A 385 -20.91 -3.30 -8.45
N GLY A 386 -21.53 -3.61 -7.31
CA GLY A 386 -21.11 -4.65 -6.37
C GLY A 386 -21.37 -6.09 -6.82
N ALA A 387 -22.25 -6.29 -7.80
CA ALA A 387 -22.63 -7.61 -8.29
C ALA A 387 -21.46 -8.34 -8.96
N ALA A 388 -21.21 -9.59 -8.54
CA ALA A 388 -20.16 -10.47 -9.11
C ALA A 388 -18.76 -9.83 -9.15
N VAL A 389 -18.45 -8.97 -8.17
CA VAL A 389 -17.12 -8.35 -8.01
C VAL A 389 -16.15 -9.28 -7.30
N LEU A 390 -16.64 -10.01 -6.30
CA LEU A 390 -15.87 -10.93 -5.48
C LEU A 390 -16.34 -12.37 -5.73
N ALA A 391 -15.42 -13.33 -5.64
CA ALA A 391 -15.75 -14.75 -5.66
C ALA A 391 -14.79 -15.55 -4.76
N LEU A 392 -15.29 -16.63 -4.18
CA LEU A 392 -14.49 -17.62 -3.47
C LEU A 392 -14.61 -18.95 -4.20
N ASN A 393 -13.52 -19.37 -4.81
CA ASN A 393 -13.45 -20.62 -5.57
C ASN A 393 -12.96 -21.71 -4.62
N ALA A 394 -13.89 -22.45 -4.02
CA ALA A 394 -13.57 -23.50 -3.07
C ALA A 394 -12.74 -24.60 -3.74
N PHE A 395 -11.74 -25.12 -3.00
CA PHE A 395 -10.97 -26.26 -3.47
C PHE A 395 -11.83 -27.50 -3.65
N ARG A 396 -11.48 -28.32 -4.66
CA ARG A 396 -12.10 -29.61 -4.92
C ARG A 396 -11.07 -30.72 -4.80
N PRO A 397 -11.46 -31.89 -4.26
CA PRO A 397 -10.56 -33.04 -4.19
C PRO A 397 -10.30 -33.59 -5.59
N HIS A 398 -9.02 -33.83 -5.91
CA HIS A 398 -8.56 -34.43 -7.15
C HIS A 398 -7.64 -35.63 -6.88
N ARG A 399 -7.69 -36.61 -7.77
CA ARG A 399 -6.69 -37.67 -7.88
C ARG A 399 -5.57 -37.18 -8.79
N VAL A 400 -4.35 -37.09 -8.27
CA VAL A 400 -3.22 -36.52 -8.99
C VAL A 400 -2.18 -37.60 -9.27
N GLY A 401 -1.85 -37.80 -10.54
CA GLY A 401 -0.75 -38.65 -10.95
C GLY A 401 0.58 -37.94 -10.74
N LEU A 402 1.61 -38.66 -10.28
CA LEU A 402 2.95 -38.12 -10.11
C LEU A 402 3.95 -38.89 -10.96
N VAL A 403 4.58 -38.23 -11.93
CA VAL A 403 5.70 -38.77 -12.69
C VAL A 403 6.99 -38.14 -12.21
N GLN A 404 7.99 -38.95 -11.86
CA GLN A 404 9.33 -38.46 -11.56
C GLN A 404 10.36 -39.13 -12.48
N THR A 405 11.20 -38.33 -13.12
CA THR A 405 12.24 -38.86 -14.01
C THR A 405 13.58 -39.03 -13.31
N ARG A 406 14.43 -39.91 -13.84
CA ARG A 406 15.74 -40.26 -13.31
C ARG A 406 16.86 -39.93 -14.30
N LEU A 407 17.96 -39.38 -13.77
CA LEU A 407 19.27 -39.27 -14.42
C LEU A 407 20.36 -39.83 -13.49
N PRO A 408 21.53 -40.22 -14.02
CA PRO A 408 22.68 -40.59 -13.19
C PRO A 408 22.99 -39.49 -12.17
N GLY A 409 23.00 -39.83 -10.88
CA GLY A 409 23.26 -38.89 -9.77
C GLY A 409 22.04 -38.39 -9.01
N VAL A 410 20.81 -38.62 -9.49
CA VAL A 410 19.59 -38.31 -8.72
C VAL A 410 19.37 -39.38 -7.65
N ARG A 411 19.48 -38.99 -6.37
CA ARG A 411 19.26 -39.89 -5.22
C ARG A 411 17.78 -40.18 -5.02
N GLU A 412 17.42 -41.42 -4.69
CA GLU A 412 16.03 -41.82 -4.37
C GLU A 412 15.43 -40.99 -3.23
N SER A 413 16.25 -40.58 -2.24
CA SER A 413 15.80 -39.70 -1.15
C SER A 413 15.28 -38.33 -1.62
N VAL A 414 15.73 -37.84 -2.78
CA VAL A 414 15.21 -36.60 -3.39
C VAL A 414 13.83 -36.84 -4.00
N LEU A 415 13.62 -38.00 -4.62
CA LEU A 415 12.33 -38.39 -5.19
C LEU A 415 11.29 -38.62 -4.10
N ASP A 416 11.68 -39.29 -3.00
CA ASP A 416 10.82 -39.49 -1.83
C ASP A 416 10.47 -38.18 -1.12
N LYS A 417 11.43 -37.25 -1.03
CA LYS A 417 11.15 -35.89 -0.52
C LYS A 417 10.14 -35.17 -1.42
N THR A 418 10.27 -35.30 -2.73
CA THR A 418 9.37 -34.63 -3.69
C THR A 418 7.94 -35.16 -3.55
N ALA A 419 7.76 -36.47 -3.48
CA ALA A 419 6.45 -37.08 -3.27
C ALA A 419 5.79 -36.58 -1.97
N ARG A 420 6.54 -36.51 -0.86
CA ARG A 420 6.04 -35.97 0.42
C ARG A 420 5.64 -34.50 0.33
N VAL A 421 6.44 -33.67 -0.35
CA VAL A 421 6.13 -32.23 -0.52
C VAL A 421 4.86 -32.05 -1.34
N ILE A 422 4.70 -32.79 -2.44
CA ILE A 422 3.49 -32.72 -3.27
C ILE A 422 2.26 -33.21 -2.51
N ALA A 423 2.36 -34.32 -1.78
CA ALA A 423 1.27 -34.79 -0.93
C ALA A 423 0.84 -33.72 0.08
N GLY A 424 1.79 -33.02 0.71
CA GLY A 424 1.50 -31.91 1.63
C GLY A 424 0.82 -30.71 0.97
N ARG A 425 1.14 -30.40 -0.30
CA ARG A 425 0.45 -29.36 -1.08
C ARG A 425 -0.97 -29.76 -1.42
N LEU A 426 -1.17 -31.00 -1.89
CA LEU A 426 -2.46 -31.52 -2.30
C LEU A 426 -3.45 -31.69 -1.14
N ALA A 427 -2.96 -32.07 0.04
CA ALA A 427 -3.78 -32.28 1.24
C ALA A 427 -4.66 -31.07 1.59
N ARG A 428 -4.19 -29.84 1.29
CA ARG A 428 -4.92 -28.57 1.52
C ARG A 428 -6.24 -28.48 0.78
N SER A 429 -6.33 -29.16 -0.36
CA SER A 429 -7.52 -29.22 -1.22
C SER A 429 -8.29 -30.53 -1.07
N ASN A 430 -7.92 -31.36 -0.08
CA ASN A 430 -8.34 -32.76 0.04
C ASN A 430 -8.01 -33.60 -1.21
N SER A 431 -6.99 -33.20 -1.97
CA SER A 431 -6.49 -33.96 -3.12
C SER A 431 -5.40 -34.93 -2.67
N VAL A 432 -5.19 -35.99 -3.45
CA VAL A 432 -4.23 -37.06 -3.14
C VAL A 432 -3.40 -37.43 -4.35
N VAL A 433 -2.17 -37.90 -4.10
CA VAL A 433 -1.39 -38.58 -5.15
C VAL A 433 -2.00 -39.98 -5.32
N SER A 434 -2.64 -40.24 -6.46
CA SER A 434 -3.30 -41.54 -6.70
C SER A 434 -2.31 -42.63 -7.06
N ARG A 435 -1.30 -42.27 -7.86
CA ARG A 435 -0.23 -43.18 -8.28
C ARG A 435 1.04 -42.42 -8.63
N GLU A 436 2.17 -42.99 -8.25
CA GLU A 436 3.50 -42.48 -8.57
C GLU A 436 4.19 -43.41 -9.59
N ILE A 437 4.77 -42.85 -10.65
CA ILE A 437 5.60 -43.56 -11.63
C ILE A 437 6.98 -42.90 -11.69
N ARG A 438 8.03 -43.69 -11.48
CA ARG A 438 9.42 -43.25 -11.63
C ARG A 438 10.03 -43.87 -12.90
N CYS A 439 10.46 -43.04 -13.85
CA CYS A 439 10.95 -43.50 -15.17
C CYS A 439 12.29 -42.84 -15.55
N ALA A 440 12.88 -43.25 -16.68
CA ALA A 440 14.05 -42.59 -17.24
C ALA A 440 13.70 -41.15 -17.68
N HIS A 441 14.67 -40.23 -17.63
CA HIS A 441 14.50 -38.89 -18.19
C HIS A 441 14.62 -38.91 -19.72
N ASP A 442 13.58 -39.44 -20.35
CA ASP A 442 13.45 -39.69 -21.79
C ASP A 442 12.01 -39.41 -22.23
N GLU A 443 11.83 -38.83 -23.41
CA GLU A 443 10.53 -38.38 -23.93
C GLU A 443 9.53 -39.54 -24.06
N THR A 444 9.98 -40.69 -24.55
CA THR A 444 9.14 -41.87 -24.75
C THR A 444 8.75 -42.50 -23.41
N ALA A 445 9.72 -42.61 -22.48
CA ALA A 445 9.47 -43.14 -21.15
C ALA A 445 8.47 -42.28 -20.36
N VAL A 446 8.58 -40.95 -20.46
CA VAL A 446 7.63 -40.02 -19.83
C VAL A 446 6.26 -40.09 -20.50
N ALA A 447 6.19 -40.17 -21.83
CA ALA A 447 4.91 -40.30 -22.54
C ALA A 447 4.16 -41.59 -22.15
N LEU A 448 4.86 -42.72 -22.02
CA LEU A 448 4.30 -43.97 -21.54
C LEU A 448 3.80 -43.86 -20.09
N ALA A 449 4.54 -43.17 -19.21
CA ALA A 449 4.11 -42.91 -17.84
C ALA A 449 2.85 -42.04 -17.77
N LEU A 450 2.76 -41.00 -18.61
CA LEU A 450 1.57 -40.15 -18.73
C LEU A 450 0.35 -40.96 -19.19
N GLY A 451 0.52 -41.81 -20.21
CA GLY A 451 -0.54 -42.73 -20.68
C GLY A 451 -1.00 -43.69 -19.58
N ALA A 452 -0.07 -44.27 -18.81
CA ALA A 452 -0.37 -45.20 -17.73
C ALA A 452 -1.11 -44.57 -16.54
N LEU A 453 -1.04 -43.24 -16.37
CA LEU A 453 -1.76 -42.49 -15.32
C LEU A 453 -3.10 -41.93 -15.80
N SER A 454 -3.42 -42.07 -17.09
CA SER A 454 -4.58 -41.43 -17.69
C SER A 454 -5.90 -41.86 -17.05
N ASP A 455 -6.08 -43.11 -16.64
CA ASP A 455 -7.32 -43.57 -15.97
C ASP A 455 -7.30 -43.35 -14.43
N ASP A 456 -6.11 -43.34 -13.85
CA ASP A 456 -5.87 -43.28 -12.39
C ASP A 456 -5.90 -41.85 -11.83
N ALA A 457 -5.84 -40.83 -12.69
CA ALA A 457 -5.71 -39.44 -12.29
C ALA A 457 -6.62 -38.49 -13.06
N ASP A 458 -7.02 -37.40 -12.40
CA ASP A 458 -7.79 -36.29 -12.97
C ASP A 458 -6.84 -35.22 -13.55
N MET A 459 -5.59 -35.18 -13.06
CA MET A 459 -4.48 -34.40 -13.59
C MET A 459 -3.14 -35.06 -13.25
N THR A 460 -2.06 -34.71 -13.94
CA THR A 460 -0.72 -35.27 -13.69
C THR A 460 0.32 -34.19 -13.47
N ILE A 461 1.20 -34.40 -12.49
CA ILE A 461 2.38 -33.57 -12.23
C ILE A 461 3.62 -34.35 -12.65
N VAL A 462 4.49 -33.74 -13.45
CA VAL A 462 5.74 -34.33 -13.93
C VAL A 462 6.92 -33.56 -13.35
N PHE A 463 7.84 -34.26 -12.70
CA PHE A 463 9.10 -33.73 -12.22
C PHE A 463 10.27 -34.23 -13.09
N GLY A 464 10.88 -33.29 -13.80
CA GLY A 464 12.14 -33.48 -14.53
C GLY A 464 13.31 -33.77 -13.60
N ALA A 465 14.23 -34.62 -14.03
CA ALA A 465 15.54 -34.83 -13.42
C ALA A 465 16.48 -33.65 -13.72
N SER A 466 16.29 -33.01 -14.88
CA SER A 466 16.87 -31.74 -15.28
C SER A 466 15.81 -30.64 -15.35
N ALA A 467 16.25 -29.39 -15.46
CA ALA A 467 15.40 -28.24 -15.67
C ALA A 467 14.98 -28.14 -17.15
N VAL A 468 13.72 -27.80 -17.41
CA VAL A 468 13.23 -27.55 -18.77
C VAL A 468 13.87 -26.28 -19.30
N THR A 469 14.51 -26.38 -20.46
CA THR A 469 15.23 -25.26 -21.09
C THR A 469 14.64 -24.83 -22.43
N ASP A 470 13.88 -25.71 -23.09
CA ASP A 470 13.35 -25.49 -24.44
C ASP A 470 11.91 -26.01 -24.57
N PRO A 471 11.07 -25.42 -25.45
CA PRO A 471 9.75 -25.96 -25.76
C PRO A 471 9.73 -27.38 -26.35
N ASP A 472 10.87 -27.90 -26.82
CA ASP A 472 11.04 -29.25 -27.33
C ASP A 472 11.84 -30.16 -26.38
N ASP A 473 12.06 -29.71 -25.14
CA ASP A 473 12.69 -30.52 -24.09
C ASP A 473 11.79 -31.71 -23.66
N VAL A 474 12.32 -32.59 -22.81
CA VAL A 474 11.77 -33.92 -22.51
C VAL A 474 10.30 -33.90 -22.09
N ILE A 475 9.90 -32.98 -21.19
CA ILE A 475 8.53 -32.95 -20.66
C ILE A 475 7.53 -32.42 -21.72
N PRO A 476 7.73 -31.23 -22.33
CA PRO A 476 6.89 -30.79 -23.45
C PRO A 476 6.78 -31.80 -24.59
N ALA A 477 7.90 -32.40 -25.02
CA ALA A 477 7.91 -33.37 -26.10
C ALA A 477 7.14 -34.65 -25.73
N ALA A 478 7.31 -35.16 -24.50
CA ALA A 478 6.54 -36.30 -24.00
C ALA A 478 5.03 -36.06 -23.99
N ILE A 479 4.58 -34.83 -23.65
CA ILE A 479 3.16 -34.47 -23.71
C ILE A 479 2.64 -34.58 -25.16
N ARG A 480 3.41 -34.11 -26.15
CA ARG A 480 3.03 -34.21 -27.57
C ARG A 480 3.02 -35.65 -28.07
N ILE A 481 4.03 -36.46 -27.69
CA ILE A 481 4.08 -37.89 -28.03
C ILE A 481 2.88 -38.64 -27.46
N ALA A 482 2.45 -38.29 -26.24
CA ALA A 482 1.25 -38.85 -25.62
C ALA A 482 -0.07 -38.36 -26.25
N GLY A 483 -0.03 -37.62 -27.37
CA GLY A 483 -1.21 -37.09 -28.07
C GLY A 483 -1.80 -35.83 -27.44
N GLY A 484 -1.05 -35.17 -26.55
CA GLY A 484 -1.45 -33.94 -25.89
C GLY A 484 -1.05 -32.66 -26.61
N VAL A 485 -1.48 -31.54 -26.04
CA VAL A 485 -1.11 -30.18 -26.47
C VAL A 485 -0.35 -29.50 -25.34
N VAL A 486 0.80 -28.93 -25.66
CA VAL A 486 1.54 -28.04 -24.76
C VAL A 486 0.99 -26.64 -24.90
N GLU A 487 0.38 -26.13 -23.84
CA GLU A 487 -0.24 -24.81 -23.80
C GLU A 487 0.77 -23.70 -23.49
N ARG A 488 1.70 -23.99 -22.58
CA ARG A 488 2.70 -23.01 -22.14
C ARG A 488 3.99 -23.69 -21.70
N VAL A 489 5.11 -23.11 -22.09
CA VAL A 489 6.43 -23.37 -21.49
C VAL A 489 6.94 -22.06 -20.90
N GLY A 490 7.22 -22.10 -19.61
CA GLY A 490 7.67 -20.98 -18.81
C GLY A 490 6.56 -20.07 -18.28
N MET A 491 6.85 -19.44 -17.14
CA MET A 491 5.97 -18.47 -16.49
C MET A 491 6.76 -17.25 -15.99
N PRO A 492 6.15 -16.06 -15.93
CA PRO A 492 6.81 -14.85 -15.45
C PRO A 492 6.78 -14.74 -13.90
N VAL A 493 7.08 -15.83 -13.19
CA VAL A 493 7.10 -15.88 -11.71
C VAL A 493 8.40 -16.52 -11.25
N ASP A 494 9.08 -15.91 -10.27
CA ASP A 494 10.35 -16.38 -9.73
C ASP A 494 10.34 -16.46 -8.19
N PRO A 495 10.67 -17.61 -7.59
CA PRO A 495 10.90 -18.93 -8.20
C PRO A 495 9.64 -19.51 -8.89
N GLY A 496 9.82 -20.28 -9.97
CA GLY A 496 8.72 -20.97 -10.68
C GLY A 496 8.80 -20.93 -12.21
N ASN A 497 9.71 -20.12 -12.75
CA ASN A 497 9.76 -19.69 -14.15
C ASN A 497 9.85 -20.79 -15.22
N LEU A 498 10.23 -22.02 -14.87
CA LEU A 498 10.39 -23.16 -15.79
C LEU A 498 9.20 -24.13 -15.79
N LEU A 499 8.02 -23.66 -15.40
CA LEU A 499 6.79 -24.44 -15.42
C LEU A 499 6.37 -24.79 -16.86
N VAL A 500 5.89 -26.03 -17.08
CA VAL A 500 5.22 -26.45 -18.32
C VAL A 500 3.76 -26.73 -18.01
N LEU A 501 2.86 -26.22 -18.84
CA LEU A 501 1.44 -26.56 -18.77
C LEU A 501 1.01 -27.18 -20.10
N GLY A 502 0.38 -28.34 -20.01
CA GLY A 502 -0.21 -29.02 -21.15
C GLY A 502 -1.52 -29.71 -20.80
N ASN A 503 -2.08 -30.38 -21.80
CA ASN A 503 -3.35 -31.08 -21.72
C ASN A 503 -3.30 -32.36 -22.54
N ILE A 504 -3.78 -33.47 -21.98
CA ILE A 504 -3.95 -34.75 -22.69
C ILE A 504 -5.40 -35.18 -22.49
N ALA A 505 -6.16 -35.29 -23.58
CA ALA A 505 -7.58 -35.71 -23.56
C ALA A 505 -8.46 -34.97 -22.53
N GLY A 506 -8.22 -33.67 -22.32
CA GLY A 506 -8.97 -32.83 -21.36
C GLY A 506 -8.42 -32.85 -19.93
N LYS A 507 -7.39 -33.64 -19.64
CA LYS A 507 -6.71 -33.70 -18.34
C LYS A 507 -5.44 -32.86 -18.33
N ARG A 508 -5.30 -32.03 -17.30
CA ARG A 508 -4.16 -31.12 -17.14
C ARG A 508 -2.88 -31.89 -16.82
N VAL A 509 -1.78 -31.49 -17.47
CA VAL A 509 -0.43 -31.99 -17.20
C VAL A 509 0.45 -30.81 -16.83
N ILE A 510 1.08 -30.85 -15.65
CA ILE A 510 1.95 -29.79 -15.14
C ILE A 510 3.38 -30.33 -15.07
N GLY A 511 4.28 -29.82 -15.91
CA GLY A 511 5.71 -29.98 -15.70
C GLY A 511 6.18 -29.03 -14.60
N ALA A 512 6.45 -29.57 -13.42
CA ALA A 512 6.79 -28.79 -12.25
C ALA A 512 8.27 -28.36 -12.28
N PRO A 513 8.58 -27.08 -12.00
CA PRO A 513 9.96 -26.60 -11.89
C PRO A 513 10.66 -27.21 -10.67
N GLY A 514 11.99 -27.27 -10.69
CA GLY A 514 12.78 -27.85 -9.60
C GLY A 514 12.51 -27.22 -8.22
N CYS A 515 12.18 -25.93 -8.17
CA CYS A 515 11.81 -25.23 -6.94
C CYS A 515 10.56 -25.81 -6.25
N ALA A 516 9.66 -26.48 -6.99
CA ALA A 516 8.47 -27.11 -6.43
C ALA A 516 8.78 -28.32 -5.52
N ARG A 517 10.04 -28.82 -5.51
CA ARG A 517 10.54 -29.81 -4.54
C ARG A 517 10.79 -29.22 -3.14
N SER A 518 10.72 -27.90 -3.00
CA SER A 518 10.71 -27.18 -1.71
C SER A 518 9.28 -27.03 -1.20
N PRO A 519 9.02 -27.00 0.12
CA PRO A 519 7.70 -26.66 0.67
C PRO A 519 7.35 -25.16 0.58
N LYS A 520 8.34 -24.29 0.25
CA LYS A 520 8.10 -22.85 0.11
C LYS A 520 7.21 -22.56 -1.11
N GLU A 521 6.41 -21.52 -1.00
CA GLU A 521 5.56 -21.05 -2.09
C GLU A 521 6.40 -20.62 -3.30
N ASN A 522 5.94 -20.99 -4.50
CA ASN A 522 6.55 -20.62 -5.77
C ASN A 522 5.48 -20.60 -6.88
N GLY A 523 5.83 -20.18 -8.09
CA GLY A 523 4.86 -20.03 -9.20
C GLY A 523 4.08 -21.30 -9.56
N PHE A 524 4.62 -22.49 -9.27
CA PHE A 524 3.87 -23.75 -9.39
C PHE A 524 2.58 -23.75 -8.55
N ASP A 525 2.61 -23.18 -7.35
CA ASP A 525 1.47 -23.15 -6.44
C ASP A 525 0.33 -22.30 -6.99
N TRP A 526 0.66 -21.20 -7.66
CA TRP A 526 -0.34 -20.32 -8.27
C TRP A 526 -1.12 -21.02 -9.39
N VAL A 527 -0.44 -21.89 -10.15
CA VAL A 527 -1.09 -22.72 -11.17
C VAL A 527 -1.87 -23.86 -10.53
N LEU A 528 -1.25 -24.57 -9.58
CA LEU A 528 -1.86 -25.71 -8.91
C LEU A 528 -3.14 -25.31 -8.16
N ASP A 529 -3.09 -24.27 -7.32
CA ASP A 529 -4.23 -23.82 -6.50
C ASP A 529 -5.41 -23.40 -7.39
N ARG A 530 -5.15 -22.72 -8.52
CA ARG A 530 -6.21 -22.35 -9.48
C ARG A 530 -6.87 -23.58 -10.09
N LEU A 531 -6.09 -24.54 -10.57
CA LEU A 531 -6.62 -25.77 -11.15
C LEU A 531 -7.44 -26.58 -10.12
N LEU A 532 -6.96 -26.69 -8.89
CA LEU A 532 -7.66 -27.37 -7.80
C LEU A 532 -8.95 -26.66 -7.38
N ALA A 533 -9.04 -25.35 -7.58
CA ALA A 533 -10.24 -24.54 -7.38
C ALA A 533 -11.17 -24.52 -8.60
N GLY A 534 -10.82 -25.21 -9.69
CA GLY A 534 -11.60 -25.23 -10.94
C GLY A 534 -11.51 -23.93 -11.75
N LEU A 535 -10.49 -23.10 -11.50
CA LEU A 535 -10.20 -21.92 -12.28
C LEU A 535 -9.38 -22.30 -13.51
N ASP A 536 -9.76 -21.75 -14.66
CA ASP A 536 -9.02 -22.00 -15.88
C ASP A 536 -7.66 -21.28 -15.87
N VAL A 537 -6.62 -22.00 -16.28
CA VAL A 537 -5.26 -21.48 -16.37
C VAL A 537 -4.83 -21.57 -17.82
N SER A 538 -4.90 -20.43 -18.49
CA SER A 538 -4.47 -20.32 -19.88
C SER A 538 -3.03 -19.81 -20.02
N SER A 539 -2.46 -19.92 -21.22
CA SER A 539 -1.20 -19.24 -21.57
C SER A 539 -1.24 -17.73 -21.28
N ALA A 540 -2.36 -17.06 -21.57
CA ALA A 540 -2.57 -15.64 -21.26
C ALA A 540 -2.68 -15.40 -19.75
N THR A 541 -3.36 -16.28 -19.02
CA THR A 541 -3.48 -16.23 -17.55
C THR A 541 -2.10 -16.31 -16.90
N ILE A 542 -1.23 -17.21 -17.37
CA ILE A 542 0.15 -17.34 -16.87
C ILE A 542 0.97 -16.10 -17.23
N ALA A 543 0.87 -15.57 -18.45
CA ALA A 543 1.58 -14.35 -18.85
C ALA A 543 1.21 -13.14 -17.96
N GLY A 544 -0.04 -13.05 -17.51
CA GLY A 544 -0.52 -12.01 -16.59
C GLY A 544 0.04 -12.10 -15.16
N MET A 545 0.70 -13.19 -14.78
CA MET A 545 1.25 -13.38 -13.43
C MET A 545 2.55 -12.60 -13.16
N GLY A 546 3.05 -11.83 -14.14
CA GLY A 546 4.31 -11.09 -14.00
C GLY A 546 4.29 -10.00 -12.92
N VAL A 547 3.17 -9.30 -12.78
CA VAL A 547 3.01 -8.28 -11.73
C VAL A 547 2.82 -8.98 -10.39
N GLY A 548 3.77 -8.77 -9.48
CA GLY A 548 3.84 -9.51 -8.21
C GLY A 548 4.47 -10.90 -8.34
N GLY A 549 4.93 -11.29 -9.53
CA GLY A 549 5.55 -12.59 -9.79
C GLY A 549 6.95 -12.77 -9.19
N LEU A 550 7.55 -11.74 -8.59
CA LEU A 550 8.80 -11.87 -7.85
C LEU A 550 8.49 -12.21 -6.39
N LEU A 551 8.42 -13.50 -6.08
CA LEU A 551 7.98 -14.01 -4.77
C LEU A 551 9.07 -13.94 -3.71
N MET A 552 10.31 -14.21 -4.11
CA MET A 552 11.47 -14.09 -3.24
C MET A 552 12.66 -13.60 -4.06
N GLU A 553 13.40 -12.63 -3.54
CA GLU A 553 14.73 -12.32 -4.03
C GLU A 553 15.65 -13.51 -3.72
N ILE A 554 16.14 -14.17 -4.76
CA ILE A 554 17.31 -15.04 -4.65
C ILE A 554 18.50 -14.08 -4.58
N PRO A 555 19.37 -14.11 -3.54
CA PRO A 555 20.62 -13.38 -3.57
C PRO A 555 21.41 -13.83 -4.81
N MET A 556 21.48 -12.94 -5.80
CA MET A 556 22.24 -13.00 -7.05
C MET A 556 22.50 -14.42 -7.59
N ARG A 557 21.70 -14.86 -8.57
CA ARG A 557 22.21 -15.84 -9.54
C ARG A 557 23.45 -15.20 -10.17
N PRO A 558 24.64 -15.83 -10.14
CA PRO A 558 25.78 -15.30 -10.87
C PRO A 558 25.39 -15.27 -12.35
N SER A 559 25.23 -14.08 -12.91
CA SER A 559 24.99 -13.91 -14.34
C SER A 559 26.29 -14.33 -15.06
N PRO A 560 26.28 -15.23 -16.06
CA PRO A 560 27.52 -15.68 -16.71
C PRO A 560 28.22 -14.62 -17.58
N ARG A 561 27.76 -13.35 -17.58
CA ARG A 561 28.19 -12.34 -18.55
C ARG A 561 28.48 -10.95 -18.00
N GLU A 562 28.31 -10.72 -16.71
CA GLU A 562 28.94 -9.54 -16.10
C GLU A 562 30.37 -9.90 -15.73
N ARG A 563 31.34 -9.35 -16.48
CA ARG A 563 32.73 -9.33 -16.03
C ARG A 563 32.74 -8.62 -14.68
N ALA A 564 32.82 -9.39 -13.60
CA ALA A 564 32.94 -8.86 -12.26
C ALA A 564 34.18 -7.96 -12.20
N GLU A 565 33.96 -6.68 -11.95
CA GLU A 565 34.99 -5.89 -11.29
C GLU A 565 35.34 -6.60 -9.97
N PRO A 566 36.61 -6.61 -9.52
CA PRO A 566 36.99 -7.31 -8.31
C PRO A 566 36.18 -6.75 -7.13
N ALA A 567 35.22 -7.55 -6.64
CA ALA A 567 34.36 -7.17 -5.53
C ALA A 567 35.22 -6.82 -4.31
N ALA A 568 34.90 -5.70 -3.67
CA ALA A 568 35.50 -5.33 -2.40
C ALA A 568 35.33 -6.47 -1.39
N ARG A 569 36.36 -6.71 -0.57
CA ARG A 569 36.35 -7.75 0.46
C ARG A 569 35.14 -7.53 1.40
N PRO A 570 34.27 -8.54 1.62
CA PRO A 570 33.10 -8.38 2.48
C PRO A 570 33.51 -8.11 3.93
N MET A 571 32.85 -7.13 4.55
CA MET A 571 33.18 -6.59 5.88
C MET A 571 32.53 -7.39 7.00
N ILE A 572 33.28 -7.70 8.05
CA ILE A 572 32.78 -8.42 9.24
C ILE A 572 33.10 -7.65 10.52
N ALA A 573 32.07 -7.42 11.34
CA ALA A 573 32.22 -6.80 12.65
C ALA A 573 32.11 -7.85 13.78
N ALA A 574 32.84 -7.68 14.86
CA ALA A 574 32.61 -8.41 16.10
C ALA A 574 31.67 -7.62 17.02
N ILE A 575 30.68 -8.30 17.59
CA ILE A 575 29.84 -7.80 18.69
C ILE A 575 30.17 -8.63 19.93
N VAL A 576 30.89 -8.03 20.87
CA VAL A 576 31.23 -8.62 22.16
C VAL A 576 30.16 -8.25 23.17
N LEU A 577 29.43 -9.23 23.70
CA LEU A 577 28.37 -9.02 24.67
C LEU A 577 28.93 -8.99 26.10
N ALA A 578 28.99 -7.80 26.69
CA ALA A 578 29.55 -7.54 28.03
C ALA A 578 28.56 -6.82 28.98
N ALA A 579 27.25 -6.93 28.70
CA ALA A 579 26.20 -6.21 29.43
C ALA A 579 25.53 -7.03 30.55
N GLY A 580 25.92 -8.30 30.73
CA GLY A 580 25.27 -9.25 31.62
C GLY A 580 25.38 -8.90 33.11
N ARG A 581 24.36 -9.29 33.89
CA ARG A 581 24.25 -9.01 35.33
C ARG A 581 25.06 -9.94 36.24
N SER A 582 25.68 -10.98 35.68
CA SER A 582 26.47 -11.97 36.43
C SER A 582 25.71 -12.62 37.61
N SER A 583 24.37 -12.72 37.51
CA SER A 583 23.50 -13.10 38.64
C SER A 583 23.75 -14.49 39.21
N ARG A 584 24.29 -15.41 38.39
CA ARG A 584 24.66 -16.78 38.80
C ARG A 584 25.96 -16.85 39.61
N MET A 585 26.76 -15.77 39.62
CA MET A 585 27.98 -15.69 40.41
C MET A 585 27.72 -15.42 41.89
N GLY A 586 26.55 -14.88 42.25
CA GLY A 586 26.20 -14.53 43.63
C GLY A 586 27.15 -13.51 44.30
N GLY A 587 28.04 -12.86 43.52
CA GLY A 587 29.18 -12.08 43.99
C GLY A 587 29.71 -11.10 42.92
N PRO A 588 31.01 -10.72 42.95
CA PRO A 588 31.56 -9.71 42.04
C PRO A 588 31.42 -10.10 40.56
N ASN A 589 31.40 -9.09 39.69
CA ASN A 589 31.13 -9.29 38.27
C ASN A 589 32.21 -10.18 37.62
N LYS A 590 31.82 -11.35 37.10
CA LYS A 590 32.73 -12.31 36.46
C LYS A 590 33.58 -11.72 35.34
N LEU A 591 33.09 -10.69 34.65
CA LEU A 591 33.82 -10.01 33.59
C LEU A 591 35.04 -9.24 34.10
N LEU A 592 35.06 -8.89 35.39
CA LEU A 592 36.16 -8.23 36.09
C LEU A 592 37.08 -9.20 36.83
N ALA A 593 36.70 -10.49 36.93
CA ALA A 593 37.60 -11.52 37.44
C ALA A 593 38.87 -11.58 36.58
N THR A 594 40.01 -11.79 37.22
CA THR A 594 41.30 -11.77 36.54
C THR A 594 41.77 -13.17 36.21
N PHE A 595 42.42 -13.28 35.06
CA PHE A 595 43.19 -14.44 34.69
C PHE A 595 44.59 -13.96 34.39
N ASP A 596 45.58 -14.47 35.12
CA ASP A 596 46.97 -13.99 35.04
C ASP A 596 47.08 -12.46 35.25
N GLY A 597 46.24 -11.92 36.14
CA GLY A 597 46.17 -10.48 36.45
C GLY A 597 45.40 -9.61 35.44
N VAL A 598 44.86 -10.19 34.36
CA VAL A 598 44.10 -9.45 33.33
C VAL A 598 42.60 -9.69 33.49
N PRO A 599 41.74 -8.65 33.58
CA PRO A 599 40.29 -8.82 33.62
C PRO A 599 39.76 -9.62 32.43
N LEU A 600 38.83 -10.52 32.68
CA LEU A 600 38.29 -11.44 31.66
C LEU A 600 37.75 -10.70 30.44
N VAL A 601 36.97 -9.63 30.63
CA VAL A 601 36.45 -8.83 29.51
C VAL A 601 37.56 -8.22 28.66
N ARG A 602 38.64 -7.76 29.30
CA ARG A 602 39.81 -7.21 28.60
C ARG A 602 40.52 -8.29 27.80
N ARG A 603 40.75 -9.46 28.41
CA ARG A 603 41.37 -10.61 27.76
C ARG A 603 40.59 -11.04 26.50
N THR A 604 39.26 -11.15 26.61
CA THR A 604 38.40 -11.52 25.47
C THR A 604 38.43 -10.44 24.38
N VAL A 605 38.30 -9.16 24.75
CA VAL A 605 38.30 -8.04 23.80
C VAL A 605 39.64 -7.90 23.08
N GLU A 606 40.78 -8.04 23.77
CA GLU A 606 42.11 -7.97 23.14
C GLU A 606 42.30 -9.10 22.11
N ARG A 607 41.80 -10.30 22.40
CA ARG A 607 41.84 -11.43 21.46
C ARG A 607 40.96 -11.23 20.24
N VAL A 608 39.77 -10.65 20.42
CA VAL A 608 38.86 -10.28 19.33
C VAL A 608 39.49 -9.16 18.48
N ALA A 609 40.05 -8.13 19.12
CA ALA A 609 40.70 -7.01 18.44
C ALA A 609 41.97 -7.41 17.67
N ALA A 610 42.65 -8.49 18.08
CA ALA A 610 43.75 -9.07 17.34
C ALA A 610 43.33 -9.91 16.12
N GLY A 611 42.04 -10.23 15.98
CA GLY A 611 41.49 -11.03 14.88
C GLY A 611 41.20 -10.22 13.61
N SER A 612 40.82 -10.92 12.54
CA SER A 612 40.61 -10.36 11.20
C SER A 612 39.27 -9.61 11.00
N PHE A 613 38.81 -8.89 12.02
CA PHE A 613 37.60 -8.07 11.99
C PHE A 613 37.86 -6.67 11.46
N ASP A 614 36.90 -6.12 10.73
CA ASP A 614 36.94 -4.75 10.22
C ASP A 614 36.48 -3.75 11.29
N ARG A 615 35.71 -4.22 12.26
CA ARG A 615 35.24 -3.43 13.41
C ARG A 615 35.01 -4.32 14.62
N VAL A 616 35.32 -3.81 15.82
CA VAL A 616 35.01 -4.47 17.09
C VAL A 616 34.13 -3.54 17.93
N VAL A 617 32.94 -4.03 18.28
CA VAL A 617 31.96 -3.36 19.13
C VAL A 617 31.83 -4.14 20.43
N VAL A 618 31.95 -3.46 21.56
CA VAL A 618 31.70 -4.03 22.89
C VAL A 618 30.43 -3.43 23.46
N VAL A 619 29.46 -4.28 23.77
CA VAL A 619 28.17 -3.86 24.33
C VAL A 619 28.24 -3.88 25.84
N THR A 620 28.15 -2.72 26.48
CA THR A 620 28.22 -2.55 27.94
C THR A 620 26.82 -2.36 28.53
N GLY A 621 26.66 -2.64 29.83
CA GLY A 621 25.35 -2.57 30.49
C GLY A 621 25.51 -2.52 32.00
N HIS A 622 25.26 -3.64 32.70
CA HIS A 622 25.44 -3.70 34.14
C HIS A 622 26.89 -3.36 34.53
N GLN A 623 27.07 -2.42 35.47
CA GLN A 623 28.38 -1.90 35.89
C GLN A 623 29.26 -1.38 34.73
N ALA A 624 28.64 -0.75 33.72
CA ALA A 624 29.33 -0.24 32.53
C ALA A 624 30.61 0.55 32.85
N GLY A 625 30.59 1.45 33.85
CA GLY A 625 31.79 2.22 34.20
C GLY A 625 33.01 1.38 34.59
N ALA A 626 32.81 0.26 35.32
CA ALA A 626 33.90 -0.64 35.70
C ALA A 626 34.37 -1.50 34.51
N VAL A 627 33.43 -1.96 33.68
CA VAL A 627 33.73 -2.72 32.45
C VAL A 627 34.49 -1.85 31.44
N GLU A 628 34.06 -0.61 31.23
CA GLU A 628 34.69 0.35 30.34
C GLU A 628 36.07 0.78 30.85
N ALA A 629 36.21 0.97 32.17
CA ALA A 629 37.53 1.22 32.78
C ALA A 629 38.50 0.06 32.54
N ALA A 630 38.03 -1.20 32.64
CA ALA A 630 38.84 -2.38 32.33
C ALA A 630 39.25 -2.46 30.85
N LEU A 631 38.52 -1.79 29.96
CA LEU A 631 38.80 -1.72 28.52
C LEU A 631 39.56 -0.44 28.10
N SER A 632 39.93 0.41 29.06
CA SER A 632 40.67 1.63 28.78
C SER A 632 41.96 1.34 28.02
N GLY A 633 42.20 2.09 26.95
CA GLY A 633 43.36 1.92 26.07
C GLY A 633 43.19 0.89 24.94
N THR A 634 42.06 0.17 24.87
CA THR A 634 41.73 -0.70 23.73
C THR A 634 41.11 0.10 22.57
N ARG A 635 41.39 -0.29 21.32
CA ARG A 635 40.82 0.35 20.12
C ARG A 635 39.51 -0.33 19.69
N VAL A 636 38.47 -0.18 20.50
CA VAL A 636 37.15 -0.76 20.23
C VAL A 636 36.06 0.30 20.34
N ALA A 637 34.95 0.08 19.64
CA ALA A 637 33.75 0.91 19.80
C ALA A 637 32.95 0.42 21.01
N LEU A 638 32.55 1.33 21.88
CA LEU A 638 31.69 1.03 23.02
C LEU A 638 30.23 1.35 22.69
N ALA A 639 29.32 0.42 22.96
CA ALA A 639 27.89 0.59 22.78
C ALA A 639 27.18 0.33 24.11
N HIS A 640 26.72 1.40 24.78
CA HIS A 640 26.01 1.26 26.06
C HIS A 640 24.55 0.84 25.84
N ASN A 641 24.15 -0.26 26.48
CA ASN A 641 22.76 -0.74 26.50
C ASN A 641 22.08 -0.37 27.84
N PRO A 642 21.24 0.69 27.89
CA PRO A 642 20.53 1.06 29.12
C PRO A 642 19.45 0.04 29.51
N ALA A 643 19.00 -0.79 28.57
CA ALA A 643 17.97 -1.81 28.75
C ALA A 643 18.55 -3.22 28.98
N TYR A 644 19.75 -3.32 29.56
CA TYR A 644 20.44 -4.59 29.78
C TYR A 644 19.65 -5.58 30.67
N ALA A 645 18.70 -5.08 31.45
CA ALA A 645 17.85 -5.89 32.32
C ALA A 645 16.75 -6.64 31.57
N ASP A 646 16.42 -6.22 30.34
CA ASP A 646 15.34 -6.81 29.52
C ASP A 646 15.77 -8.08 28.78
N GLY A 647 17.02 -8.51 28.96
CA GLY A 647 17.59 -9.74 28.42
C GLY A 647 18.54 -9.53 27.25
N ILE A 648 19.11 -10.63 26.75
CA ILE A 648 20.17 -10.60 25.72
C ILE A 648 19.75 -9.93 24.40
N ALA A 649 18.45 -9.93 24.07
CA ALA A 649 17.94 -9.33 22.83
C ALA A 649 18.16 -7.80 22.77
N SER A 650 18.07 -7.08 23.90
CA SER A 650 18.38 -5.64 23.93
C SER A 650 19.87 -5.36 23.64
N SER A 651 20.75 -6.24 24.14
CA SER A 651 22.20 -6.13 23.93
C SER A 651 22.60 -6.44 22.48
N LEU A 652 21.96 -7.44 21.85
CA LEU A 652 22.17 -7.75 20.43
C LEU A 652 21.77 -6.57 19.53
N ARG A 653 20.62 -5.93 19.80
CA ARG A 653 20.15 -4.75 19.05
C ARG A 653 21.08 -3.55 19.21
N ALA A 654 21.57 -3.30 20.43
CA ALA A 654 22.54 -2.24 20.68
C ALA A 654 23.85 -2.47 19.92
N GLY A 655 24.38 -3.71 19.96
CA GLY A 655 25.58 -4.10 19.22
C GLY A 655 25.41 -3.98 17.71
N LEU A 656 24.26 -4.40 17.17
CA LEU A 656 23.98 -4.35 15.74
C LEU A 656 23.93 -2.92 15.20
N ARG A 657 23.30 -1.99 15.93
CA ARG A 657 23.27 -0.57 15.56
C ARG A 657 24.68 0.04 15.50
N ALA A 658 25.56 -0.35 16.41
CA ALA A 658 26.95 0.12 16.44
C ALA A 658 27.87 -0.58 15.42
N ALA A 659 27.51 -1.78 14.96
CA ALA A 659 28.23 -2.52 13.92
C ALA A 659 28.16 -1.83 12.54
N GLY A 660 27.16 -0.97 12.31
CA GLY A 660 27.07 -0.13 11.12
C GLY A 660 26.73 -0.91 9.85
N ASP A 661 27.52 -0.69 8.80
CA ASP A 661 27.36 -1.24 7.46
C ASP A 661 28.12 -2.56 7.24
N ALA A 662 28.30 -3.38 8.28
CA ALA A 662 28.95 -4.68 8.16
C ALA A 662 28.10 -5.70 7.37
N ASP A 663 28.74 -6.55 6.56
CA ASP A 663 28.10 -7.62 5.79
C ASP A 663 27.79 -8.86 6.64
N ALA A 664 28.50 -9.00 7.76
CA ALA A 664 28.16 -9.94 8.82
C ALA A 664 28.60 -9.42 10.19
N VAL A 665 27.97 -9.96 11.23
CA VAL A 665 28.41 -9.76 12.62
C VAL A 665 28.76 -11.10 13.26
N MET A 666 29.88 -11.18 13.95
CA MET A 666 30.19 -12.30 14.83
C MET A 666 29.77 -11.94 16.26
N ILE A 667 28.84 -12.71 16.82
CA ILE A 667 28.43 -12.58 18.21
C ILE A 667 29.41 -13.37 19.09
N VAL A 668 30.07 -12.66 19.99
CA VAL A 668 31.07 -13.18 20.92
C VAL A 668 30.60 -12.91 22.36
N LEU A 669 30.65 -13.92 23.22
CA LEU A 669 30.34 -13.75 24.64
C LEU A 669 31.62 -13.37 25.40
N ALA A 670 31.54 -12.35 26.26
CA ALA A 670 32.72 -11.82 26.94
C ALA A 670 33.30 -12.76 28.02
N ASP A 671 32.53 -13.76 28.44
CA ASP A 671 32.78 -14.69 29.53
C ASP A 671 33.36 -16.05 29.10
N MET A 672 33.95 -16.12 27.90
CA MET A 672 34.53 -17.34 27.33
C MET A 672 36.08 -17.26 27.35
N PRO A 673 36.74 -17.62 28.48
CA PRO A 673 38.18 -17.39 28.69
C PRO A 673 39.10 -18.22 27.79
N SER A 674 38.59 -19.29 27.17
CA SER A 674 39.39 -20.25 26.40
C SER A 674 39.46 -19.96 24.90
N LEU A 675 38.65 -19.03 24.38
CA LEU A 675 38.67 -18.66 22.95
C LEU A 675 39.97 -17.95 22.59
N ALA A 676 40.62 -18.37 21.51
CA ALA A 676 41.83 -17.77 20.97
C ALA A 676 41.55 -16.97 19.68
N THR A 677 42.46 -16.06 19.30
CA THR A 677 42.33 -15.26 18.08
C THR A 677 42.19 -16.13 16.82
N ALA A 678 42.92 -17.25 16.76
CA ALA A 678 42.86 -18.21 15.65
C ALA A 678 41.46 -18.85 15.48
N ASP A 679 40.68 -18.97 16.56
CA ASP A 679 39.32 -19.51 16.49
C ASP A 679 38.41 -18.54 15.72
N PHE A 680 38.50 -17.23 16.02
CA PHE A 680 37.75 -16.19 15.31
C PHE A 680 38.14 -16.16 13.84
N ASP A 681 39.43 -16.16 13.53
CA ASP A 681 39.94 -16.13 12.15
C ASP A 681 39.46 -17.33 11.33
N ARG A 682 39.37 -18.52 11.95
CA ARG A 682 38.86 -19.72 11.30
C ARG A 682 37.38 -19.58 10.93
N LEU A 683 36.54 -19.06 11.83
CA LEU A 683 35.13 -18.80 11.51
C LEU A 683 34.98 -17.71 10.43
N ILE A 684 35.80 -16.65 10.48
CA ILE A 684 35.80 -15.59 9.47
C ILE A 684 36.19 -16.16 8.10
N ALA A 685 37.21 -17.03 8.04
CA ALA A 685 37.65 -17.65 6.79
C ALA A 685 36.54 -18.51 6.16
N VAL A 686 35.86 -19.33 6.97
CA VAL A 686 34.72 -20.14 6.52
C VAL A 686 33.57 -19.26 6.03
N TRP A 687 33.25 -18.18 6.76
CA TRP A 687 32.22 -17.25 6.33
C TRP A 687 32.59 -16.52 5.04
N ARG A 688 33.84 -16.06 4.88
CA ARG A 688 34.28 -15.41 3.63
C ARG A 688 34.18 -16.34 2.42
N ALA A 689 34.30 -17.66 2.61
CA ALA A 689 34.08 -18.65 1.56
C ALA A 689 32.58 -18.87 1.25
N ALA A 690 31.69 -18.61 2.21
CA ALA A 690 30.23 -18.68 2.04
C ALA A 690 29.53 -17.50 2.75
N PRO A 691 29.59 -16.25 2.20
CA PRO A 691 29.15 -15.04 2.92
C PRO A 691 27.67 -14.99 3.30
N HIS A 692 26.86 -15.90 2.75
CA HIS A 692 25.43 -16.04 2.99
C HIS A 692 25.12 -17.08 4.09
N ALA A 693 26.10 -17.88 4.52
CA ALA A 693 25.91 -18.90 5.53
C ALA A 693 26.03 -18.33 6.96
N VAL A 694 25.31 -18.95 7.89
CA VAL A 694 25.57 -18.83 9.31
C VAL A 694 26.74 -19.74 9.64
N VAL A 695 27.81 -19.17 10.22
CA VAL A 695 28.97 -19.96 10.65
C VAL A 695 28.99 -20.01 12.16
N ARG A 696 28.96 -21.22 12.73
CA ARG A 696 28.85 -21.42 14.18
C ARG A 696 30.00 -22.26 14.70
N ALA A 697 30.57 -21.87 15.83
CA ALA A 697 31.54 -22.69 16.53
C ALA A 697 30.91 -23.99 17.07
N ALA A 698 31.64 -25.10 17.00
CA ALA A 698 31.22 -26.40 17.52
C ALA A 698 32.35 -27.13 18.26
N SER A 699 31.95 -28.06 19.13
CA SER A 699 32.83 -28.95 19.89
C SER A 699 32.24 -30.36 19.96
N GLY A 700 32.86 -31.34 19.32
CA GLY A 700 32.40 -32.74 19.31
C GLY A 700 30.95 -32.89 18.83
N GLY A 701 30.55 -32.11 17.82
CA GLY A 701 29.17 -32.06 17.31
C GLY A 701 28.18 -31.28 18.19
N LYS A 702 28.62 -30.74 19.33
CA LYS A 702 27.82 -29.82 20.15
C LYS A 702 27.98 -28.40 19.64
N ARG A 703 26.85 -27.70 19.53
CA ARG A 703 26.77 -26.30 19.12
C ARG A 703 27.34 -25.39 20.20
N GLY A 704 28.13 -24.41 19.82
CA GLY A 704 28.78 -23.46 20.72
C GLY A 704 28.78 -22.02 20.19
N ASN A 705 29.60 -21.18 20.82
CA ASN A 705 29.86 -19.78 20.47
C ASN A 705 31.37 -19.62 20.14
N PRO A 706 31.75 -18.66 19.30
CA PRO A 706 30.95 -17.60 18.69
C PRO A 706 30.11 -18.01 17.47
N VAL A 707 29.23 -17.12 17.02
CA VAL A 707 28.36 -17.31 15.85
C VAL A 707 28.45 -16.12 14.90
N VAL A 708 28.73 -16.37 13.62
CA VAL A 708 28.68 -15.39 12.53
C VAL A 708 27.30 -15.37 11.91
N LEU A 709 26.69 -14.19 11.87
CA LEU A 709 25.36 -13.95 11.32
C LEU A 709 25.50 -13.04 10.09
N PRO A 710 25.08 -13.48 8.89
CA PRO A 710 25.09 -12.64 7.70
C PRO A 710 24.04 -11.52 7.80
N ARG A 711 24.25 -10.43 7.04
CA ARG A 711 23.36 -9.26 7.01
C ARG A 711 21.89 -9.59 6.78
N THR A 712 21.59 -10.65 6.03
CA THR A 712 20.23 -11.14 5.76
C THR A 712 19.44 -11.47 7.04
N LEU A 713 20.13 -11.72 8.16
CA LEU A 713 19.52 -12.05 9.45
C LEU A 713 19.29 -10.83 10.36
N PHE A 714 19.79 -9.65 10.00
CA PHE A 714 19.80 -8.47 10.87
C PHE A 714 18.38 -8.00 11.22
N ALA A 715 17.47 -7.97 10.23
CA ALA A 715 16.08 -7.60 10.45
C ALA A 715 15.34 -8.56 11.40
N GLY A 716 15.77 -9.83 11.48
CA GLY A 716 15.23 -10.78 12.45
C GLY A 716 15.74 -10.50 13.87
N ILE A 717 17.00 -10.08 14.03
CA ILE A 717 17.60 -9.72 15.32
C ILE A 717 16.89 -8.49 15.92
N GLU A 718 16.50 -7.53 15.08
CA GLU A 718 15.76 -6.33 15.51
C GLU A 718 14.40 -6.64 16.14
N ARG A 719 13.81 -7.79 15.80
CA ARG A 719 12.50 -8.26 16.28
C ARG A 719 12.59 -9.18 17.50
N LEU A 720 13.79 -9.48 18.00
CA LEU A 720 13.96 -10.30 19.20
C LEU A 720 13.55 -9.52 20.46
N GLU A 721 12.87 -10.22 21.37
CA GLU A 721 12.43 -9.70 22.67
C GLU A 721 12.84 -10.64 23.81
N GLY A 722 13.03 -10.06 25.00
CA GLY A 722 13.36 -10.80 26.23
C GLY A 722 14.75 -11.44 26.22
N ASP A 723 14.87 -12.56 26.93
CA ASP A 723 16.09 -13.37 27.02
C ASP A 723 16.34 -14.28 25.79
N THR A 724 15.71 -13.95 24.67
CA THR A 724 15.87 -14.69 23.43
C THR A 724 17.19 -14.31 22.74
N GLY A 725 18.17 -15.20 22.78
CA GLY A 725 19.43 -15.04 22.02
C GLY A 725 19.26 -15.27 20.52
N ALA A 726 20.31 -14.97 19.75
CA ALA A 726 20.36 -15.22 18.30
C ALA A 726 20.14 -16.70 17.91
N ARG A 727 20.21 -17.62 18.87
CA ARG A 727 19.95 -19.05 18.72
C ARG A 727 18.56 -19.36 18.15
N ASN A 728 17.50 -18.73 18.65
CA ASN A 728 16.12 -19.00 18.18
C ASN A 728 15.88 -18.47 16.76
N LEU A 729 16.71 -17.52 16.32
CA LEU A 729 16.71 -17.01 14.96
C LEU A 729 17.29 -18.03 13.97
N LEU A 730 18.22 -18.88 14.40
CA LEU A 730 18.79 -19.94 13.57
C LEU A 730 17.81 -21.09 13.30
N ASP A 731 16.90 -21.36 14.24
CA ASP A 731 15.90 -22.42 14.08
C ASP A 731 14.70 -21.97 13.21
N SER A 732 14.55 -20.66 12.97
CA SER A 732 13.45 -20.06 12.21
C SER A 732 13.81 -19.62 10.78
N VAL A 733 15.10 -19.59 10.42
CA VAL A 733 15.57 -19.16 9.09
C VAL A 733 16.18 -20.32 8.30
N SER A 734 15.85 -20.40 7.00
CA SER A 734 16.45 -21.35 6.05
C SER A 734 17.85 -20.94 5.58
N ALA A 735 18.70 -20.46 6.50
CA ALA A 735 20.08 -20.13 6.20
C ALA A 735 20.91 -21.42 6.20
N GLU A 736 21.87 -21.54 5.30
CA GLU A 736 22.87 -22.61 5.38
C GLU A 736 23.66 -22.43 6.68
N ILE A 737 23.72 -23.47 7.50
CA ILE A 737 24.46 -23.45 8.77
C ILE A 737 25.71 -24.30 8.59
N VAL A 738 26.88 -23.69 8.79
CA VAL A 738 28.17 -24.35 8.76
C VAL A 738 28.73 -24.39 10.18
N ASP A 739 28.83 -25.59 10.74
CA ASP A 739 29.44 -25.81 12.05
C ASP A 739 30.97 -25.97 11.90
N VAL A 740 31.73 -25.18 12.64
CA VAL A 740 33.20 -25.14 12.62
C VAL A 740 33.74 -25.67 13.94
N GLU A 741 34.39 -26.84 13.88
CA GLU A 741 34.96 -27.51 15.05
C GLU A 741 36.19 -26.74 15.59
N ILE A 742 36.02 -26.01 16.70
CA ILE A 742 37.11 -25.27 17.40
C ILE A 742 37.46 -25.88 18.76
N GLY A 743 36.90 -27.05 19.08
CA GLY A 743 37.19 -27.77 20.31
C GLY A 743 36.50 -27.18 21.55
N PRO A 744 36.91 -27.57 22.76
CA PRO A 744 36.21 -27.26 24.01
C PRO A 744 35.94 -25.76 24.25
N ALA A 745 36.78 -24.88 23.71
CA ALA A 745 36.61 -23.43 23.81
C ALA A 745 35.26 -22.94 23.27
N ALA A 746 34.62 -23.66 22.34
CA ALA A 746 33.31 -23.30 21.80
C ALA A 746 32.17 -23.31 22.82
N ILE A 747 32.31 -24.06 23.92
CA ILE A 747 31.20 -24.38 24.84
C ILE A 747 31.53 -24.09 26.31
N ILE A 748 32.71 -23.54 26.59
CA ILE A 748 33.14 -23.22 27.95
C ILE A 748 32.92 -21.73 28.20
N ASP A 749 31.95 -21.41 29.04
CA ASP A 749 31.73 -20.11 29.67
C ASP A 749 31.94 -20.21 31.19
N VAL A 750 32.18 -19.07 31.85
CA VAL A 750 32.34 -19.01 33.31
C VAL A 750 31.10 -18.41 33.96
N ASP A 751 30.06 -19.22 34.12
CA ASP A 751 28.77 -18.76 34.66
C ASP A 751 28.65 -18.85 36.19
N THR A 752 29.50 -19.65 36.85
CA THR A 752 29.49 -19.89 38.29
C THR A 752 30.89 -19.70 38.90
N PRO A 753 31.01 -19.48 40.22
CA PRO A 753 32.31 -19.38 40.89
C PRO A 753 33.18 -20.63 40.68
N ASP A 754 32.58 -21.82 40.72
CA ASP A 754 33.28 -23.09 40.48
C ASP A 754 33.79 -23.19 39.03
N ALA A 755 32.98 -22.75 38.05
CA ALA A 755 33.40 -22.72 36.64
C ALA A 755 34.52 -21.71 36.40
N LEU A 756 34.45 -20.54 37.05
CA LEU A 756 35.50 -19.52 37.00
C LEU A 756 36.82 -20.05 37.58
N ALA A 757 36.79 -20.65 38.76
CA ALA A 757 37.97 -21.23 39.41
C ALA A 757 38.56 -22.40 38.59
N SER A 758 37.69 -23.27 38.05
CA SER A 758 38.11 -24.40 37.19
C SER A 758 38.74 -23.94 35.88
N ALA A 759 38.35 -22.77 35.37
CA ALA A 759 38.96 -22.15 34.20
C ALA A 759 40.27 -21.38 34.52
N GLY A 760 40.65 -21.25 35.80
CA GLY A 760 41.86 -20.56 36.26
C GLY A 760 41.66 -19.07 36.57
N GLY A 761 40.42 -18.61 36.76
CA GLY A 761 40.10 -17.22 37.09
C GLY A 761 40.08 -16.96 38.60
N GLN A 762 40.39 -15.72 39.00
CA GLN A 762 40.33 -15.25 40.39
C GLN A 762 39.40 -14.04 40.48
N THR A 763 38.47 -14.05 41.44
CA THR A 763 37.65 -12.88 41.75
C THR A 763 38.48 -11.84 42.49
N ILE A 764 38.35 -10.58 42.11
CA ILE A 764 38.83 -9.46 42.92
C ILE A 764 37.80 -9.28 44.05
N GLU A 765 38.23 -9.40 45.31
CA GLU A 765 37.39 -9.07 46.48
C GLU A 765 37.01 -7.58 46.52
#